data_AF-A0A835STZ2-F1
#
_entry.id   AF-A0A835STZ2-F1
#
_cell.length_a   1.000
_cell.length_b   1.000
_cell.length_c   1.000
_cell.angle_alpha   90.00
_cell.angle_beta   90.00
_cell.angle_gamma   90.00
#
_symmetry.space_group_name_H-M   'P 1'
#
loop_
_entity.id
_entity.type
_entity.pdbx_description
1 polymer ?
#
loop_
_entity_poly.entity_id
_entity_poly.type
_entity_poly.pdbx_seq_one_letter_code
_entity_poly.pdbx_strand_id
1 'polypeptide(L)'
;MVCKRLDYVFLPWRDTHGPISCGTYATRDENGQGYSSGFKYLKRGIGNTMWWYKWYTAARAVALGYNVLAIDSDCLILDDFYFRVKAPSPLAKYNMFTQAEGKTLINSGWTYVQNAASNGPVAWMLYDMVHKLVRWAEDPSELFKMAPYAAANNMIWGDDQESMSDVLFSCINGRTSYYIISYNIRNDEAAWKKLGVNNSLEHLDRLQGMKYWKMETFPVSGELAGLVCEHLPDIERCRREPATSLTAQTVELRMPHSGGVFPPEWGGYPFAKEAGPITLAYRQSFKDLGVPLPPDPEDPATEAAARATKPEHFVLMQSFVKTDTFRHPNPMGWVQNTWTAAGYAGLWHTHLAPPGGHLFQGGGHVFAGMFPFGPATKYLALSSAGHFDWRVAARLAGSPHKVFVTAWEGPEVELRRVVAYSPGLIPDSITKEDFIVAVNGLAQLGVALGAVVAWPELDCNTEWVQAKQFRNKTRVGPQTVPWTYLNTGFTVYPFGRSLETLKCQWNGFHQFECLQNKRPNGIDVGRGLTPIEFDHLLSRTRRQVHAQLGHDAEVHVGTLLKLAKDGAVPPSSTNHPAMAEVSYPDLLAANTDALLHSHSVEHVPILWVDRLVAGVSGMTEELNKVYDNWNKSCIILHYFDAKPLPHDY
;
A
#
# COMPACT_ATOMS: atom_id res chain seq x y z
N MET A 1 4.46 -2.51 -25.81
CA MET A 1 3.49 -1.39 -25.76
C MET A 1 3.55 -0.64 -24.42
N VAL A 2 3.68 -1.33 -23.28
CA VAL A 2 3.85 -0.70 -21.93
C VAL A 2 5.15 0.10 -21.79
N CYS A 3 6.27 -0.40 -22.32
CA CYS A 3 7.56 0.30 -22.25
C CYS A 3 7.56 1.67 -22.94
N LYS A 4 6.99 1.77 -24.15
CA LYS A 4 6.76 3.05 -24.83
C LYS A 4 5.81 3.99 -24.07
N ARG A 5 4.89 3.47 -23.26
CA ARG A 5 4.01 4.31 -22.41
C ARG A 5 4.75 4.89 -21.21
N LEU A 6 5.71 4.15 -20.65
CA LEU A 6 6.59 4.64 -19.59
C LEU A 6 7.52 5.75 -20.12
N ASP A 7 8.04 5.62 -21.35
CA ASP A 7 8.81 6.68 -22.01
C ASP A 7 8.05 8.02 -22.05
N TYR A 8 6.73 8.01 -22.32
CA TYR A 8 5.90 9.22 -22.33
C TYR A 8 5.66 9.84 -20.94
N VAL A 9 5.79 9.06 -19.87
CA VAL A 9 5.48 9.50 -18.50
C VAL A 9 6.69 10.16 -17.84
N PHE A 10 7.91 9.74 -18.20
CA PHE A 10 9.15 10.25 -17.64
C PHE A 10 9.75 11.46 -18.36
N LEU A 11 9.06 12.05 -19.35
CA LEU A 11 9.52 13.27 -20.01
C LEU A 11 9.07 14.53 -19.23
N PRO A 12 10.01 15.43 -18.89
CA PRO A 12 10.87 16.05 -19.90
C PRO A 12 12.34 15.70 -19.69
N TRP A 13 12.86 14.71 -20.42
CA TRP A 13 14.31 14.44 -20.43
C TRP A 13 14.83 14.05 -21.81
N ARG A 14 16.00 14.60 -22.13
CA ARG A 14 16.68 14.59 -23.42
C ARG A 14 17.44 13.28 -23.66
N ASP A 15 17.78 13.06 -24.92
CA ASP A 15 18.48 11.93 -25.58
C ASP A 15 19.80 11.44 -24.91
N THR A 16 20.24 12.09 -23.82
CA THR A 16 21.48 11.81 -23.09
C THR A 16 21.32 10.79 -21.96
N HIS A 17 20.09 10.37 -21.63
CA HIS A 17 19.84 9.30 -20.66
C HIS A 17 19.53 8.00 -21.40
N GLY A 18 20.36 6.98 -21.18
CA GLY A 18 20.43 5.76 -21.99
C GLY A 18 19.10 5.00 -22.15
N PRO A 19 19.03 4.09 -23.14
CA PRO A 19 17.78 3.42 -23.52
C PRO A 19 17.24 2.53 -22.40
N ILE A 20 15.91 2.57 -22.20
CA ILE A 20 15.21 1.53 -21.45
C ILE A 20 15.34 0.22 -22.24
N SER A 21 16.17 -0.71 -21.75
CA SER A 21 16.51 -1.96 -22.45
C SER A 21 15.31 -2.90 -22.60
N CYS A 22 14.62 -2.85 -23.74
CA CYS A 22 13.40 -3.61 -23.99
C CYS A 22 13.60 -5.15 -24.17
N GLY A 23 14.82 -5.61 -24.42
CA GLY A 23 15.10 -7.02 -24.76
C GLY A 23 14.94 -8.00 -23.60
N THR A 24 15.04 -7.52 -22.36
CA THR A 24 14.93 -8.35 -21.16
C THR A 24 13.47 -8.69 -20.80
N TYR A 25 12.47 -8.06 -21.44
CA TYR A 25 11.04 -8.13 -21.06
C TYR A 25 10.18 -9.06 -21.91
N ALA A 26 10.69 -10.23 -22.32
CA ALA A 26 9.88 -11.21 -23.02
C ALA A 26 8.73 -11.69 -22.13
N THR A 27 7.53 -11.14 -22.36
CA THR A 27 6.30 -11.55 -21.68
C THR A 27 5.56 -12.66 -22.41
N ARG A 28 6.05 -13.02 -23.60
CA ARG A 28 5.54 -14.07 -24.48
C ARG A 28 6.69 -14.92 -25.00
N ASP A 29 6.42 -16.18 -25.27
CA ASP A 29 7.35 -17.08 -25.93
C ASP A 29 7.44 -16.87 -27.44
N GLU A 30 8.24 -17.70 -28.12
CA GLU A 30 8.47 -17.65 -29.57
C GLU A 30 7.19 -17.90 -30.39
N ASN A 31 6.15 -18.49 -29.78
CA ASN A 31 4.84 -18.72 -30.38
C ASN A 31 3.83 -17.61 -30.03
N GLY A 32 4.25 -16.57 -29.31
CA GLY A 32 3.40 -15.47 -28.86
C GLY A 32 2.53 -15.81 -27.65
N GLN A 33 2.69 -16.96 -27.01
CA GLN A 33 1.95 -17.32 -25.80
C GLN A 33 2.52 -16.60 -24.58
N GLY A 34 1.66 -15.96 -23.79
CA GLY A 34 2.06 -15.25 -22.57
C GLY A 34 2.62 -16.19 -21.50
N TYR A 35 3.72 -15.81 -20.86
CA TYR A 35 4.19 -16.52 -19.67
C TYR A 35 3.21 -16.28 -18.51
N SER A 36 2.96 -17.30 -17.69
CA SER A 36 1.99 -17.23 -16.57
C SER A 36 2.32 -16.14 -15.55
N SER A 37 3.59 -15.81 -15.36
CA SER A 37 4.07 -14.71 -14.52
C SER A 37 4.33 -13.41 -15.28
N GLY A 38 4.02 -13.38 -16.58
CA GLY A 38 4.38 -12.29 -17.49
C GLY A 38 5.87 -12.24 -17.84
N PHE A 39 6.69 -13.23 -17.43
CA PHE A 39 8.13 -13.22 -17.70
C PHE A 39 8.74 -14.62 -17.83
N LYS A 40 9.59 -14.83 -18.84
CA LYS A 40 10.19 -16.14 -19.17
C LYS A 40 10.93 -16.78 -17.99
N TYR A 41 11.66 -15.97 -17.23
CA TYR A 41 12.63 -16.45 -16.23
C TYR A 41 12.09 -16.52 -14.80
N LEU A 42 10.84 -16.10 -14.55
CA LEU A 42 10.24 -16.06 -13.21
C LEU A 42 8.87 -16.75 -13.17
N LYS A 43 8.73 -17.84 -13.93
CA LYS A 43 7.46 -18.58 -14.14
C LYS A 43 6.81 -19.10 -12.85
N ARG A 44 7.58 -19.24 -11.75
CA ARG A 44 7.21 -19.95 -10.52
C ARG A 44 6.84 -19.04 -9.33
N GLY A 45 6.60 -17.75 -9.58
CA GLY A 45 6.17 -16.79 -8.56
C GLY A 45 7.26 -16.29 -7.60
N ILE A 46 8.44 -16.91 -7.62
CA ILE A 46 9.59 -16.49 -6.82
C ILE A 46 10.17 -15.16 -7.31
N GLY A 47 10.36 -14.21 -6.39
CA GLY A 47 11.02 -12.94 -6.67
C GLY A 47 10.33 -12.11 -7.75
N ASN A 48 9.02 -11.86 -7.61
CA ASN A 48 8.19 -11.07 -8.53
C ASN A 48 9.01 -10.05 -9.34
N THR A 49 8.88 -10.07 -10.67
CA THR A 49 9.78 -9.38 -11.62
C THR A 49 10.27 -8.01 -11.18
N MET A 50 9.37 -7.15 -10.67
CA MET A 50 9.72 -5.80 -10.22
C MET A 50 10.69 -5.79 -9.03
N TRP A 51 10.49 -6.67 -8.05
CA TRP A 51 11.37 -6.81 -6.89
C TRP A 51 12.74 -7.33 -7.29
N TRP A 52 12.80 -8.32 -8.19
CA TRP A 52 14.07 -8.79 -8.72
C TRP A 52 14.86 -7.67 -9.40
N TYR A 53 14.22 -6.84 -10.24
CA TYR A 53 14.88 -5.71 -10.89
C TYR A 53 15.36 -4.64 -9.90
N LYS A 54 14.52 -4.28 -8.92
CA LYS A 54 14.86 -3.35 -7.83
C LYS A 54 16.15 -3.82 -7.16
N TRP A 55 16.19 -5.08 -6.74
CA TRP A 55 17.28 -5.61 -5.95
C TRP A 55 18.52 -5.97 -6.75
N TYR A 56 18.38 -6.44 -8.00
CA TYR A 56 19.51 -6.59 -8.91
C TYR A 56 20.21 -5.25 -9.17
N THR A 57 19.43 -4.19 -9.39
CA THR A 57 19.96 -2.84 -9.60
C THR A 57 20.65 -2.33 -8.32
N ALA A 58 20.00 -2.46 -7.17
CA ALA A 58 20.55 -2.06 -5.88
C ALA A 58 21.86 -2.82 -5.56
N ALA A 59 21.88 -4.14 -5.74
CA ALA A 59 23.05 -4.98 -5.49
C ALA A 59 24.27 -4.56 -6.31
N ARG A 60 24.08 -4.29 -7.61
CA ARG A 60 25.17 -3.80 -8.49
C ARG A 60 25.63 -2.41 -8.10
N ALA A 61 24.72 -1.50 -7.78
CA ALA A 61 25.07 -0.15 -7.36
C ALA A 61 25.89 -0.17 -6.06
N VAL A 62 25.50 -0.97 -5.08
CA VAL A 62 26.26 -1.14 -3.84
C VAL A 62 27.62 -1.80 -4.10
N ALA A 63 27.69 -2.82 -4.96
CA ALA A 63 28.97 -3.43 -5.35
C ALA A 63 29.92 -2.40 -6.00
N LEU A 64 29.40 -1.45 -6.78
CA LEU A 64 30.17 -0.33 -7.34
C LEU A 64 30.53 0.77 -6.33
N GLY A 65 30.10 0.66 -5.06
CA GLY A 65 30.40 1.61 -3.99
C GLY A 65 29.42 2.78 -3.87
N TYR A 66 28.25 2.70 -4.51
CA TYR A 66 27.21 3.72 -4.37
C TYR A 66 26.40 3.54 -3.09
N ASN A 67 25.98 4.66 -2.49
CA ASN A 67 24.91 4.68 -1.50
C ASN A 67 23.57 4.52 -2.22
N VAL A 68 22.67 3.68 -1.71
CA VAL A 68 21.41 3.34 -2.38
C VAL A 68 20.25 3.50 -1.41
N LEU A 69 19.24 4.29 -1.80
CA LEU A 69 17.91 4.27 -1.19
C LEU A 69 16.98 3.49 -2.13
N ALA A 70 16.53 2.32 -1.68
CA ALA A 70 15.59 1.48 -2.40
C ALA A 70 14.24 1.50 -1.68
N ILE A 71 13.23 2.05 -2.34
CA ILE A 71 11.87 2.18 -1.79
C ILE A 71 10.84 1.57 -2.74
N ASP A 72 9.75 1.06 -2.19
CA ASP A 72 8.59 0.61 -2.98
C ASP A 72 7.76 1.81 -3.47
N SER A 73 6.92 1.56 -4.47
CA SER A 73 6.05 2.58 -5.07
C SER A 73 4.91 3.04 -4.16
N ASP A 74 4.68 2.34 -3.06
CA ASP A 74 3.72 2.66 -2.00
C ASP A 74 4.43 3.25 -0.76
N CYS A 75 5.55 3.92 -0.98
CA CYS A 75 6.24 4.75 0.01
C CYS A 75 6.03 6.25 -0.24
N LEU A 76 6.27 7.04 0.81
CA LEU A 76 6.17 8.50 0.82
C LEU A 76 7.49 9.08 1.33
N ILE A 77 8.00 10.09 0.64
CA ILE A 77 9.05 10.97 1.18
C ILE A 77 8.36 12.18 1.80
N LEU A 78 8.50 12.34 3.12
CA LEU A 78 7.82 13.41 3.88
C LEU A 78 8.76 14.56 4.22
N ASP A 79 10.07 14.27 4.32
CA ASP A 79 11.12 15.24 4.59
C ASP A 79 12.48 14.72 4.08
N ASP A 80 13.58 15.46 4.30
CA ASP A 80 14.93 15.01 3.98
C ASP A 80 15.37 13.81 4.84
N PHE A 81 15.17 12.61 4.28
CA PHE A 81 15.61 11.36 4.89
C PHE A 81 17.14 11.31 5.08
N TYR A 82 17.93 11.86 4.14
CA TYR A 82 19.38 11.78 4.21
C TYR A 82 19.93 12.62 5.35
N PHE A 83 19.39 13.81 5.58
CA PHE A 83 19.76 14.62 6.75
C PHE A 83 19.66 13.81 8.05
N ARG A 84 18.57 13.06 8.23
CA ARG A 84 18.28 12.27 9.43
C ARG A 84 19.29 11.15 9.68
N VAL A 85 19.82 10.53 8.63
CA VAL A 85 20.73 9.37 8.73
C VAL A 85 22.20 9.68 8.45
N LYS A 86 22.51 10.83 7.82
CA LYS A 86 23.88 11.22 7.40
C LYS A 86 24.48 12.45 8.07
N ALA A 87 23.68 13.44 8.51
CA ALA A 87 24.22 14.59 9.25
C ALA A 87 25.04 14.08 10.46
N PRO A 88 25.88 14.88 11.15
CA PRO A 88 26.63 14.41 12.32
C PRO A 88 25.70 13.73 13.32
N SER A 89 25.61 12.41 13.21
CA SER A 89 24.53 11.59 13.73
C SER A 89 25.17 10.30 14.19
N PRO A 90 24.72 9.77 15.34
CA PRO A 90 25.15 8.44 15.78
C PRO A 90 24.83 7.34 14.76
N LEU A 91 24.00 7.63 13.76
CA LEU A 91 23.59 6.70 12.72
C LEU A 91 24.59 6.57 11.55
N ALA A 92 25.54 7.50 11.39
CA ALA A 92 26.48 7.50 10.27
C ALA A 92 27.41 6.26 10.25
N LYS A 93 27.57 5.56 11.38
CA LYS A 93 28.37 4.33 11.50
C LYS A 93 27.69 3.09 10.91
N TYR A 94 26.39 3.15 10.61
CA TYR A 94 25.63 2.01 10.09
C TYR A 94 25.65 1.98 8.57
N ASN A 95 25.75 0.76 8.03
CA ASN A 95 25.90 0.52 6.60
C ASN A 95 24.56 0.22 5.92
N MET A 96 23.60 -0.34 6.65
CA MET A 96 22.28 -0.69 6.11
C MET A 96 21.17 -0.41 7.13
N PHE A 97 20.09 0.19 6.65
CA PHE A 97 18.87 0.48 7.38
C PHE A 97 17.71 -0.16 6.64
N THR A 98 16.80 -0.80 7.37
CA THR A 98 15.56 -1.29 6.76
C THR A 98 14.41 -1.14 7.74
N GLN A 99 13.20 -1.00 7.22
CA GLN A 99 12.00 -1.01 8.06
C GLN A 99 11.80 -2.39 8.71
N ALA A 100 11.24 -2.43 9.92
CA ALA A 100 10.77 -3.65 10.57
C ALA A 100 9.45 -4.18 9.97
N GLU A 101 9.39 -5.50 9.78
CA GLU A 101 8.14 -6.25 9.60
C GLU A 101 7.69 -6.89 10.93
N GLY A 102 8.67 -7.30 11.73
CA GLY A 102 8.49 -7.87 13.05
C GLY A 102 9.69 -7.56 13.93
N LYS A 103 9.87 -8.32 15.01
CA LYS A 103 10.98 -8.07 15.96
C LYS A 103 12.36 -8.15 15.31
N THR A 104 12.52 -9.02 14.31
CA THR A 104 13.79 -9.28 13.60
C THR A 104 13.57 -9.45 12.09
N LEU A 105 12.31 -9.59 11.68
CA LEU A 105 11.91 -9.68 10.29
C LEU A 105 11.91 -8.29 9.68
N ILE A 106 12.34 -8.23 8.44
CA ILE A 106 12.53 -6.97 7.74
C ILE A 106 11.43 -6.75 6.72
N ASN A 107 11.10 -5.49 6.57
CA ASN A 107 10.35 -5.00 5.45
C ASN A 107 11.33 -4.33 4.47
N SER A 108 11.39 -4.87 3.27
CA SER A 108 12.27 -4.46 2.17
C SER A 108 11.66 -3.32 1.34
N GLY A 109 10.44 -2.87 1.66
CA GLY A 109 9.80 -1.74 0.99
C GLY A 109 10.47 -0.41 1.30
N TRP A 110 11.27 -0.33 2.37
CA TRP A 110 12.16 0.80 2.63
C TRP A 110 13.52 0.33 3.12
N THR A 111 14.54 0.49 2.29
CA THR A 111 15.92 0.12 2.62
C THR A 111 16.90 1.19 2.18
N TYR A 112 17.81 1.56 3.08
CA TYR A 112 18.88 2.48 2.79
C TYR A 112 20.25 1.83 3.05
N VAL A 113 21.16 1.95 2.09
CA VAL A 113 22.54 1.46 2.18
C VAL A 113 23.49 2.64 2.06
N GLN A 114 24.46 2.72 2.97
CA GLN A 114 25.51 3.72 2.94
C GLN A 114 26.87 3.16 3.30
N ASN A 115 27.92 3.66 2.66
CA ASN A 115 29.32 3.35 3.02
C ASN A 115 29.60 1.84 3.16
N ALA A 116 28.87 1.00 2.43
CA ALA A 116 29.10 -0.45 2.42
C ALA A 116 30.31 -0.76 1.55
N ALA A 117 31.15 -1.69 1.99
CA ALA A 117 32.26 -2.17 1.20
C ALA A 117 31.73 -3.02 0.03
N SER A 118 32.32 -2.86 -1.15
CA SER A 118 31.96 -3.60 -2.37
C SER A 118 31.96 -5.12 -2.21
N ASN A 119 32.76 -5.64 -1.29
CA ASN A 119 32.89 -7.05 -0.93
C ASN A 119 32.52 -7.33 0.54
N GLY A 120 31.82 -6.40 1.20
CA GLY A 120 31.38 -6.51 2.59
C GLY A 120 30.09 -7.34 2.75
N PRO A 121 29.69 -7.63 4.00
CA PRO A 121 28.46 -8.37 4.31
C PRO A 121 27.19 -7.79 3.66
N VAL A 122 27.02 -6.47 3.60
CA VAL A 122 25.85 -5.82 2.98
C VAL A 122 25.83 -6.04 1.47
N ALA A 123 26.97 -5.89 0.79
CA ALA A 123 27.07 -6.18 -0.64
C ALA A 123 26.79 -7.66 -0.92
N TRP A 124 27.27 -8.56 -0.06
CA TRP A 124 26.96 -9.99 -0.12
C TRP A 124 25.46 -10.26 0.06
N MET A 125 24.80 -9.62 1.04
CA MET A 125 23.36 -9.82 1.27
C MET A 125 22.55 -9.52 0.01
N LEU A 126 22.77 -8.35 -0.60
CA LEU A 126 22.04 -7.93 -1.80
C LEU A 126 22.34 -8.83 -3.00
N TYR A 127 23.60 -9.25 -3.17
CA TYR A 127 24.01 -10.18 -4.21
C TYR A 127 23.37 -11.56 -4.02
N ASP A 128 23.50 -12.14 -2.83
CA ASP A 128 23.11 -13.52 -2.55
C ASP A 128 21.58 -13.67 -2.54
N MET A 129 20.86 -12.67 -2.06
CA MET A 129 19.40 -12.65 -2.10
C MET A 129 18.89 -12.88 -3.52
N VAL A 130 19.39 -12.10 -4.49
CA VAL A 130 18.97 -12.21 -5.89
C VAL A 130 19.53 -13.50 -6.53
N HIS A 131 20.75 -13.89 -6.18
CA HIS A 131 21.40 -15.11 -6.66
C HIS A 131 20.61 -16.38 -6.33
N LYS A 132 20.12 -16.51 -5.08
CA LYS A 132 19.31 -17.65 -4.64
C LYS A 132 18.03 -17.79 -5.46
N LEU A 133 17.36 -16.67 -5.72
CA LEU A 133 16.14 -16.65 -6.55
C LEU A 133 16.43 -17.09 -7.98
N VAL A 134 17.54 -16.65 -8.57
CA VAL A 134 17.97 -17.08 -9.91
C VAL A 134 18.23 -18.58 -9.96
N ARG A 135 18.91 -19.14 -8.95
CA ARG A 135 19.22 -20.58 -8.89
C ARG A 135 17.96 -21.43 -8.80
N TRP A 136 17.01 -21.06 -7.94
CA TRP A 136 15.74 -21.79 -7.82
C TRP A 136 14.83 -21.59 -9.02
N ALA A 137 14.88 -20.43 -9.67
CA ALA A 137 14.16 -20.21 -10.92
C ALA A 137 14.71 -21.08 -12.06
N GLU A 138 16.03 -21.27 -12.11
CA GLU A 138 16.71 -22.13 -13.08
C GLU A 138 16.50 -23.63 -12.80
N ASP A 139 16.85 -24.08 -11.59
CA ASP A 139 16.71 -25.47 -11.15
C ASP A 139 16.26 -25.56 -9.68
N PRO A 140 14.96 -25.81 -9.43
CA PRO A 140 14.42 -25.98 -8.08
C PRO A 140 14.49 -27.41 -7.56
N SER A 141 15.15 -28.35 -8.25
CA SER A 141 15.08 -29.78 -7.96
C SER A 141 15.43 -30.14 -6.52
N GLU A 142 16.51 -29.59 -5.95
CA GLU A 142 16.88 -29.85 -4.56
C GLU A 142 15.91 -29.25 -3.55
N LEU A 143 15.39 -28.04 -3.81
CA LEU A 143 14.34 -27.45 -2.98
C LEU A 143 13.06 -28.32 -3.01
N PHE A 144 12.68 -28.81 -4.19
CA PHE A 144 11.49 -29.65 -4.37
C PHE A 144 11.60 -31.02 -3.69
N LYS A 145 12.80 -31.57 -3.50
CA LYS A 145 13.00 -32.77 -2.66
C LYS A 145 12.67 -32.51 -1.18
N MET A 146 12.80 -31.25 -0.74
CA MET A 146 12.51 -30.82 0.63
C MET A 146 11.09 -30.28 0.79
N ALA A 147 10.46 -29.79 -0.29
CA ALA A 147 9.14 -29.19 -0.30
C ALA A 147 8.19 -29.87 -1.31
N PRO A 148 7.61 -31.04 -0.99
CA PRO A 148 6.71 -31.78 -1.88
C PRO A 148 5.50 -30.97 -2.36
N TYR A 149 4.93 -30.11 -1.50
CA TYR A 149 3.83 -29.23 -1.89
C TYR A 149 4.24 -28.21 -2.95
N ALA A 150 5.39 -27.55 -2.77
CA ALA A 150 5.97 -26.64 -3.74
C ALA A 150 6.22 -27.34 -5.09
N ALA A 151 6.74 -28.56 -5.04
CA ALA A 151 6.98 -29.40 -6.21
C ALA A 151 5.69 -29.74 -6.97
N ALA A 152 4.65 -30.21 -6.26
CA ALA A 152 3.37 -30.59 -6.85
C ALA A 152 2.66 -29.41 -7.55
N ASN A 153 2.86 -28.20 -7.05
CA ASN A 153 2.26 -26.99 -7.61
C ASN A 153 3.22 -26.20 -8.53
N ASN A 154 4.45 -26.68 -8.72
CA ASN A 154 5.54 -26.00 -9.43
C ASN A 154 5.65 -24.51 -9.02
N MET A 155 5.56 -24.25 -7.71
CA MET A 155 5.51 -22.93 -7.11
C MET A 155 6.51 -22.85 -5.96
N ILE A 156 7.24 -21.76 -5.87
CA ILE A 156 8.16 -21.49 -4.75
C ILE A 156 7.70 -20.22 -4.07
N TRP A 157 7.41 -20.31 -2.77
CA TRP A 157 7.01 -19.17 -1.97
C TRP A 157 8.24 -18.40 -1.50
N GLY A 158 8.20 -17.07 -1.63
CA GLY A 158 9.24 -16.18 -1.17
C GLY A 158 9.17 -14.85 -1.90
N ASP A 159 8.78 -13.81 -1.17
CA ASP A 159 8.93 -12.43 -1.64
C ASP A 159 10.32 -11.86 -1.29
N ASP A 160 10.53 -10.58 -1.57
CA ASP A 160 11.81 -9.93 -1.28
C ASP A 160 12.03 -9.64 0.21
N GLN A 161 10.98 -9.55 1.03
CA GLN A 161 11.09 -9.42 2.49
C GLN A 161 11.64 -10.70 3.11
N GLU A 162 11.10 -11.85 2.72
CA GLU A 162 11.60 -13.15 3.13
C GLU A 162 13.02 -13.39 2.66
N SER A 163 13.28 -13.09 1.39
CA SER A 163 14.59 -13.30 0.77
C SER A 163 15.66 -12.40 1.39
N MET A 164 15.32 -11.17 1.75
CA MET A 164 16.24 -10.27 2.44
C MET A 164 16.43 -10.69 3.91
N SER A 165 15.39 -11.19 4.59
CA SER A 165 15.50 -11.71 5.96
C SER A 165 16.44 -12.92 6.03
N ASP A 166 16.36 -13.80 5.02
CA ASP A 166 17.19 -14.99 4.86
C ASP A 166 18.70 -14.67 4.82
N VAL A 167 19.09 -13.69 4.01
CA VAL A 167 20.49 -13.25 3.92
C VAL A 167 20.91 -12.44 5.14
N LEU A 168 20.01 -11.67 5.76
CA LEU A 168 20.28 -10.98 7.03
C LEU A 168 20.64 -12.00 8.12
N PHE A 169 19.83 -13.04 8.30
CA PHE A 169 20.09 -14.08 9.30
C PHE A 169 21.39 -14.82 9.02
N SER A 170 21.72 -15.03 7.74
CA SER A 170 23.02 -15.59 7.37
C SER A 170 24.17 -14.71 7.85
N CYS A 171 24.10 -13.40 7.59
CA CYS A 171 25.12 -12.43 8.00
C CYS A 171 25.22 -12.26 9.52
N ILE A 172 24.11 -12.24 10.25
CA ILE A 172 24.10 -12.15 11.72
C ILE A 172 24.86 -13.34 12.34
N ASN A 173 24.66 -14.54 11.79
CA ASN A 173 25.30 -15.74 12.30
C ASN A 173 26.71 -15.96 11.74
N GLY A 174 27.12 -15.21 10.71
CA GLY A 174 28.37 -15.45 9.99
C GLY A 174 28.42 -16.81 9.29
N ARG A 175 27.24 -17.37 8.96
CA ARG A 175 27.09 -18.69 8.33
C ARG A 175 25.89 -18.66 7.38
N THR A 176 25.98 -19.34 6.25
CA THR A 176 24.84 -19.50 5.35
C THR A 176 23.68 -20.21 6.05
N SER A 177 22.50 -19.62 5.96
CA SER A 177 21.23 -20.18 6.41
C SER A 177 20.15 -19.99 5.34
N TYR A 178 19.09 -20.79 5.38
CA TYR A 178 18.02 -20.76 4.39
C TYR A 178 16.64 -20.69 5.05
N TYR A 179 16.36 -19.58 5.73
CA TYR A 179 15.05 -19.24 6.28
C TYR A 179 13.92 -19.38 5.26
N ILE A 180 14.11 -18.97 4.00
CA ILE A 180 13.05 -19.02 2.98
C ILE A 180 12.50 -20.43 2.72
N ILE A 181 13.24 -21.49 3.09
CA ILE A 181 12.74 -22.87 3.07
C ILE A 181 11.53 -23.02 3.98
N SER A 182 11.48 -22.32 5.12
CA SER A 182 10.38 -22.40 6.09
C SER A 182 9.01 -22.14 5.46
N TYR A 183 8.94 -21.23 4.50
CA TYR A 183 7.71 -20.89 3.80
C TYR A 183 7.26 -21.96 2.82
N ASN A 184 8.22 -22.68 2.24
CA ASN A 184 7.98 -23.71 1.24
C ASN A 184 7.58 -25.05 1.88
N ILE A 185 7.92 -25.26 3.15
CA ILE A 185 7.59 -26.48 3.90
C ILE A 185 6.61 -26.25 5.06
N ARG A 186 6.02 -25.04 5.19
CA ARG A 186 5.24 -24.62 6.37
C ARG A 186 4.16 -25.60 6.82
N ASN A 187 3.56 -26.33 5.89
CA ASN A 187 2.48 -27.30 6.13
C ASN A 187 2.94 -28.76 6.01
N ASP A 188 4.24 -29.04 6.09
CA ASP A 188 4.83 -30.38 5.95
C ASP A 188 5.61 -30.77 7.21
N GLU A 189 4.96 -31.50 8.11
CA GLU A 189 5.56 -31.99 9.35
C GLU A 189 6.76 -32.93 9.11
N ALA A 190 6.73 -33.72 8.04
CA ALA A 190 7.83 -34.62 7.70
C ALA A 190 9.07 -33.84 7.23
N ALA A 191 8.87 -32.77 6.47
CA ALA A 191 9.94 -31.85 6.09
C ALA A 191 10.54 -31.13 7.32
N TRP A 192 9.72 -30.70 8.28
CA TRP A 192 10.22 -30.11 9.53
C TRP A 192 11.11 -31.07 10.32
N LYS A 193 10.69 -32.33 10.46
CA LYS A 193 11.49 -33.38 11.10
C LYS A 193 12.84 -33.60 10.42
N LYS A 194 12.91 -33.51 9.08
CA LYS A 194 14.18 -33.60 8.33
C LYS A 194 15.14 -32.44 8.64
N LEU A 195 14.61 -31.26 8.96
CA LEU A 195 15.40 -30.11 9.41
C LEU A 195 15.72 -30.15 10.92
N GLY A 196 15.27 -31.17 11.66
CA GLY A 196 15.52 -31.29 13.09
C GLY A 196 14.86 -30.21 13.94
N VAL A 197 13.70 -29.71 13.51
CA VAL A 197 12.83 -28.73 14.20
C VAL A 197 11.38 -29.22 14.17
N ASN A 198 10.53 -28.73 15.09
CA ASN A 198 9.13 -29.12 15.16
C ASN A 198 8.23 -28.30 14.23
N ASN A 199 8.57 -27.04 13.96
CA ASN A 199 7.77 -26.11 13.17
C ASN A 199 8.58 -24.88 12.72
N SER A 200 7.91 -23.97 12.00
CA SER A 200 8.49 -22.72 11.49
C SER A 200 8.97 -21.77 12.57
N LEU A 201 8.29 -21.68 13.70
CA LEU A 201 8.66 -20.78 14.80
C LEU A 201 9.97 -21.23 15.45
N GLU A 202 10.13 -22.53 15.70
CA GLU A 202 11.38 -23.07 16.23
C GLU A 202 12.55 -22.86 15.25
N HIS A 203 12.29 -23.04 13.95
CA HIS A 203 13.31 -22.78 12.93
C HIS A 203 13.71 -21.30 12.89
N LEU A 204 12.72 -20.39 12.90
CA LEU A 204 12.95 -18.95 12.94
C LEU A 204 13.74 -18.54 14.19
N ASP A 205 13.40 -19.08 15.36
CA ASP A 205 14.11 -18.81 16.62
C ASP A 205 15.59 -19.19 16.57
N ARG A 206 15.92 -20.28 15.88
CA ARG A 206 17.31 -20.70 15.67
C ARG A 206 18.05 -19.75 14.72
N LEU A 207 17.41 -19.33 13.63
CA LEU A 207 18.06 -18.57 12.56
C LEU A 207 18.20 -17.07 12.86
N GLN A 208 17.20 -16.45 13.48
CA GLN A 208 17.10 -14.99 13.59
C GLN A 208 18.18 -14.33 14.46
N GLY A 209 18.99 -15.13 15.15
CA GLY A 209 20.16 -14.64 15.88
C GLY A 209 19.81 -13.69 17.03
N MET A 210 18.69 -13.93 17.75
CA MET A 210 18.16 -13.03 18.79
C MET A 210 19.21 -12.49 19.77
N LYS A 211 20.18 -13.32 20.15
CA LYS A 211 21.26 -12.96 21.10
C LYS A 211 22.24 -11.90 20.59
N TYR A 212 22.27 -11.64 19.28
CA TYR A 212 23.17 -10.66 18.67
C TYR A 212 22.53 -9.28 18.49
N TRP A 213 21.20 -9.21 18.53
CA TRP A 213 20.47 -7.95 18.45
C TRP A 213 20.66 -7.12 19.71
N LYS A 214 20.86 -5.82 19.54
CA LYS A 214 21.03 -4.85 20.62
C LYS A 214 20.08 -3.67 20.45
N MET A 215 19.57 -3.17 21.57
CA MET A 215 18.96 -1.85 21.63
C MET A 215 20.05 -0.87 22.06
N GLU A 216 20.44 0.03 21.16
CA GLU A 216 21.44 1.07 21.45
C GLU A 216 20.74 2.43 21.57
N THR A 217 21.09 3.18 22.62
CA THR A 217 20.59 4.54 22.84
C THR A 217 21.72 5.53 22.60
N PHE A 218 21.45 6.58 21.86
CA PHE A 218 22.45 7.57 21.46
C PHE A 218 22.02 8.96 21.86
N PRO A 219 22.94 9.80 22.35
CA PRO A 219 22.65 11.22 22.53
C PRO A 219 22.36 11.87 21.17
N VAL A 220 21.40 12.78 21.13
CA VAL A 220 21.06 13.58 19.95
C VAL A 220 21.22 15.05 20.32
N SER A 221 21.75 15.85 19.39
CA SER A 221 21.97 17.27 19.60
C SER A 221 21.81 18.04 18.28
N GLY A 222 21.85 19.37 18.36
CA GLY A 222 21.73 20.25 17.20
C GLY A 222 20.35 20.18 16.54
N GLU A 223 20.32 20.45 15.23
CA GLU A 223 19.10 20.47 14.43
C GLU A 223 18.35 19.13 14.42
N LEU A 224 19.07 18.01 14.51
CA LEU A 224 18.47 16.67 14.54
C LEU A 224 17.59 16.46 15.79
N ALA A 225 17.95 17.03 16.94
CA ALA A 225 17.19 16.88 18.19
C ALA A 225 15.76 17.44 18.09
N GLY A 226 15.54 18.45 17.24
CA GLY A 226 14.22 19.01 16.97
C GLY A 226 13.33 18.10 16.10
N LEU A 227 13.92 17.11 15.41
CA LEU A 227 13.23 16.20 14.49
C LEU A 227 13.00 14.81 15.09
N VAL A 228 13.74 14.44 16.14
CA VAL A 228 13.60 13.14 16.80
C VAL A 228 12.38 13.13 17.71
N CYS A 229 11.50 12.15 17.52
CA CYS A 229 10.47 11.84 18.49
C CYS A 229 10.27 10.34 18.70
N GLU A 230 10.47 9.89 19.93
CA GLU A 230 10.28 8.51 20.40
C GLU A 230 8.86 8.24 20.93
N HIS A 231 7.98 9.26 20.87
CA HIS A 231 6.61 9.24 21.41
C HIS A 231 5.51 9.33 20.34
N LEU A 232 5.86 9.33 19.06
CA LEU A 232 4.88 9.37 17.96
C LEU A 232 3.81 8.28 18.13
N PRO A 233 2.50 8.58 17.91
CA PRO A 233 1.98 9.79 17.31
C PRO A 233 1.63 10.89 18.33
N ASP A 234 2.05 10.81 19.60
CA ASP A 234 1.81 11.87 20.58
C ASP A 234 2.72 13.09 20.32
N ILE A 235 2.32 13.90 19.32
CA ILE A 235 3.09 15.09 18.90
C ILE A 235 3.21 16.11 20.03
N GLU A 236 2.17 16.28 20.86
CA GLU A 236 2.21 17.23 21.97
C GLU A 236 3.23 16.83 23.02
N ARG A 237 3.39 15.52 23.26
CA ARG A 237 4.50 15.02 24.05
C ARG A 237 5.84 15.22 23.35
N CYS A 238 5.96 14.94 22.05
CA CYS A 238 7.19 15.22 21.29
C CYS A 238 7.66 16.69 21.45
N ARG A 239 6.71 17.63 21.45
CA ARG A 239 6.98 19.08 21.59
C ARG A 239 7.39 19.48 23.00
N ARG A 240 6.73 18.93 24.03
CA ARG A 240 7.00 19.23 25.44
C ARG A 240 8.23 18.53 25.99
N GLU A 241 8.55 17.35 25.45
CA GLU A 241 9.68 16.51 25.83
C GLU A 241 10.60 16.29 24.61
N PRO A 242 11.38 17.31 24.17
CA PRO A 242 12.33 17.15 23.08
C PRO A 242 13.30 15.99 23.36
N ALA A 243 13.55 15.17 22.35
CA ALA A 243 14.40 14.01 22.51
C ALA A 243 15.86 14.42 22.74
N THR A 244 16.39 14.09 23.90
CA THR A 244 17.84 14.19 24.20
C THR A 244 18.60 12.95 23.71
N SER A 245 17.87 11.89 23.36
CA SER A 245 18.42 10.65 22.85
C SER A 245 17.46 9.96 21.89
N LEU A 246 18.00 9.19 20.95
CA LEU A 246 17.25 8.25 20.11
C LEU A 246 17.61 6.81 20.49
N THR A 247 16.71 5.88 20.23
CA THR A 247 16.97 4.44 20.39
C THR A 247 16.90 3.73 19.04
N ALA A 248 17.79 2.78 18.78
CA ALA A 248 17.78 1.97 17.57
C ALA A 248 17.99 0.48 17.90
N GLN A 249 17.28 -0.40 17.17
CA GLN A 249 17.57 -1.83 17.18
C GLN A 249 18.63 -2.14 16.13
N THR A 250 19.73 -2.77 16.55
CA THR A 250 20.93 -2.88 15.74
C THR A 250 21.59 -4.24 15.87
N VAL A 251 22.38 -4.60 14.87
CA VAL A 251 23.17 -5.84 14.85
C VAL A 251 24.43 -5.67 14.01
N GLU A 252 25.47 -6.43 14.35
CA GLU A 252 26.69 -6.55 13.55
C GLU A 252 26.52 -7.66 12.49
N LEU A 253 26.85 -7.35 11.25
CA LEU A 253 26.83 -8.25 10.12
C LEU A 253 28.23 -8.80 9.85
N ARG A 254 28.31 -10.11 9.68
CA ARG A 254 29.54 -10.85 9.37
C ARG A 254 29.41 -11.47 8.00
N MET A 255 30.53 -11.64 7.31
CA MET A 255 30.52 -12.34 6.01
C MET A 255 30.17 -13.81 6.26
N PRO A 256 29.04 -14.31 5.73
CA PRO A 256 28.65 -15.69 5.96
C PRO A 256 29.45 -16.64 5.10
N HIS A 257 29.80 -17.79 5.67
CA HIS A 257 30.51 -18.84 4.96
C HIS A 257 30.06 -20.22 5.45
N SER A 258 29.93 -21.20 4.56
CA SER A 258 29.50 -22.55 4.94
C SER A 258 30.66 -23.44 5.40
N GLY A 259 31.87 -23.14 4.94
CA GLY A 259 33.05 -24.02 5.10
C GLY A 259 32.90 -25.35 4.36
N GLY A 260 31.99 -25.41 3.38
CA GLY A 260 31.58 -26.66 2.72
C GLY A 260 30.57 -27.49 3.52
N VAL A 261 30.04 -26.97 4.63
CA VAL A 261 29.13 -27.71 5.53
C VAL A 261 27.78 -27.01 5.63
N PHE A 262 26.73 -27.72 5.23
CA PHE A 262 25.33 -27.24 5.21
C PHE A 262 24.44 -28.11 6.11
N PRO A 263 24.36 -27.83 7.42
CA PRO A 263 23.58 -28.65 8.33
C PRO A 263 22.07 -28.52 8.07
N PRO A 264 21.28 -29.61 8.21
CA PRO A 264 19.84 -29.57 8.02
C PRO A 264 19.13 -28.54 8.90
N GLU A 265 19.60 -28.34 10.14
CA GLU A 265 19.00 -27.38 11.07
C GLU A 265 19.15 -25.92 10.66
N TRP A 266 20.03 -25.64 9.68
CA TRP A 266 20.21 -24.32 9.04
C TRP A 266 19.55 -24.24 7.64
N GLY A 267 18.80 -25.27 7.25
CA GLY A 267 18.12 -25.38 5.96
C GLY A 267 18.82 -26.30 4.94
N GLY A 268 19.97 -26.90 5.28
CA GLY A 268 20.68 -27.78 4.36
C GLY A 268 21.24 -27.06 3.12
N TYR A 269 21.50 -27.79 2.02
CA TYR A 269 21.95 -27.22 0.74
C TYR A 269 20.82 -27.27 -0.29
N PRO A 270 20.10 -26.18 -0.55
CA PRO A 270 18.85 -26.20 -1.33
C PRO A 270 19.02 -25.95 -2.82
N PHE A 271 20.20 -26.18 -3.38
CA PHE A 271 20.49 -25.87 -4.78
C PHE A 271 21.03 -27.06 -5.54
N ALA A 272 20.76 -27.11 -6.84
CA ALA A 272 21.49 -27.99 -7.74
C ALA A 272 23.01 -27.77 -7.59
N LYS A 273 23.77 -28.87 -7.66
CA LYS A 273 25.23 -28.85 -7.50
C LYS A 273 25.93 -28.09 -8.62
N GLU A 274 25.43 -28.24 -9.84
CA GLU A 274 25.96 -27.56 -11.01
C GLU A 274 25.13 -26.31 -11.31
N ALA A 275 25.79 -25.17 -11.46
CA ALA A 275 25.14 -23.93 -11.88
C ALA A 275 24.79 -24.01 -13.36
N GLY A 276 23.54 -23.73 -13.70
CA GLY A 276 23.12 -23.62 -15.10
C GLY A 276 23.52 -22.27 -15.74
N PRO A 277 23.24 -22.10 -17.04
CA PRO A 277 23.67 -20.93 -17.81
C PRO A 277 23.12 -19.59 -17.29
N ILE A 278 21.93 -19.55 -16.68
CA ILE A 278 21.33 -18.33 -16.12
C ILE A 278 22.06 -17.94 -14.84
N THR A 279 22.31 -18.89 -13.95
CA THR A 279 23.11 -18.64 -12.73
C THR A 279 24.52 -18.18 -13.10
N LEU A 280 25.15 -18.81 -14.09
CA LEU A 280 26.47 -18.42 -14.59
C LEU A 280 26.47 -17.01 -15.18
N ALA A 281 25.46 -16.65 -15.97
CA ALA A 281 25.30 -15.31 -16.52
C ALA A 281 25.10 -14.25 -15.42
N TYR A 282 24.31 -14.55 -14.39
CA TYR A 282 24.14 -13.69 -13.23
C TYR A 282 25.49 -13.44 -12.53
N ARG A 283 26.23 -14.51 -12.21
CA ARG A 283 27.58 -14.42 -11.61
C ARG A 283 28.53 -13.60 -12.47
N GLN A 284 28.53 -13.86 -13.78
CA GLN A 284 29.37 -13.13 -14.74
C GLN A 284 29.03 -11.64 -14.77
N SER A 285 27.75 -11.27 -14.72
CA SER A 285 27.35 -9.88 -14.73
C SER A 285 27.96 -9.08 -13.58
N PHE A 286 28.15 -9.69 -12.40
CA PHE A 286 28.80 -9.06 -11.26
C PHE A 286 30.33 -9.00 -11.44
N LYS A 287 30.95 -10.03 -12.03
CA LYS A 287 32.37 -9.99 -12.41
C LYS A 287 32.65 -8.85 -13.39
N ASP A 288 31.74 -8.61 -14.33
CA ASP A 288 31.86 -7.57 -15.37
C ASP A 288 31.85 -6.13 -14.78
N LEU A 289 31.48 -5.95 -13.50
CA LEU A 289 31.59 -4.66 -12.82
C LEU A 289 33.06 -4.25 -12.58
N GLY A 290 34.00 -5.18 -12.63
CA GLY A 290 35.43 -4.91 -12.38
C GLY A 290 35.75 -4.61 -10.90
N VAL A 291 34.83 -4.93 -9.98
CA VAL A 291 35.02 -4.78 -8.53
C VAL A 291 35.24 -6.13 -7.85
N PRO A 292 35.93 -6.18 -6.70
CA PRO A 292 36.08 -7.40 -5.94
C PRO A 292 34.70 -7.97 -5.54
N LEU A 293 34.48 -9.24 -5.84
CA LEU A 293 33.27 -9.94 -5.39
C LEU A 293 33.42 -10.41 -3.94
N PRO A 294 32.31 -10.54 -3.20
CA PRO A 294 32.31 -11.24 -1.92
C PRO A 294 32.92 -12.65 -2.05
N PRO A 295 33.58 -13.18 -1.00
CA PRO A 295 34.00 -14.58 -0.94
C PRO A 295 32.83 -15.53 -1.26
N ASP A 296 33.10 -16.60 -2.02
CA ASP A 296 32.07 -17.58 -2.38
C ASP A 296 31.75 -18.43 -1.14
N PRO A 297 30.54 -18.32 -0.57
CA PRO A 297 30.21 -19.02 0.67
C PRO A 297 30.20 -20.55 0.52
N GLU A 298 30.21 -21.09 -0.70
CA GLU A 298 30.22 -22.53 -1.02
C GLU A 298 31.63 -23.09 -1.24
N ASP A 299 32.63 -22.24 -1.50
CA ASP A 299 34.02 -22.65 -1.75
C ASP A 299 34.84 -22.63 -0.45
N PRO A 300 35.22 -23.80 0.12
CA PRO A 300 36.04 -23.88 1.32
C PRO A 300 37.35 -23.09 1.23
N ALA A 301 37.91 -22.90 0.04
CA ALA A 301 39.14 -22.15 -0.15
C ALA A 301 38.99 -20.65 0.19
N THR A 302 37.76 -20.11 0.21
CA THR A 302 37.51 -18.70 0.51
C THR A 302 37.15 -18.44 1.98
N GLU A 303 37.10 -19.46 2.83
CA GLU A 303 36.69 -19.33 4.23
C GLU A 303 37.57 -18.34 5.02
N ALA A 304 38.89 -18.43 4.82
CA ALA A 304 39.83 -17.53 5.49
C ALA A 304 39.61 -16.07 5.06
N ALA A 305 39.30 -15.85 3.78
CA ALA A 305 38.97 -14.52 3.26
C ALA A 305 37.65 -14.00 3.86
N ALA A 306 36.62 -14.84 3.94
CA ALA A 306 35.35 -14.49 4.58
C ALA A 306 35.53 -14.10 6.06
N ARG A 307 36.32 -14.86 6.83
CA ARG A 307 36.63 -14.55 8.24
C ARG A 307 37.44 -13.25 8.40
N ALA A 308 38.23 -12.88 7.41
CA ALA A 308 39.02 -11.65 7.40
C ALA A 308 38.23 -10.41 6.95
N THR A 309 37.06 -10.58 6.33
CA THR A 309 36.19 -9.47 5.93
C THR A 309 35.76 -8.66 7.15
N LYS A 310 35.91 -7.34 7.08
CA LYS A 310 35.50 -6.44 8.16
C LYS A 310 33.98 -6.53 8.36
N PRO A 311 33.50 -6.60 9.62
CA PRO A 311 32.08 -6.53 9.90
C PRO A 311 31.47 -5.20 9.47
N GLU A 312 30.18 -5.21 9.18
CA GLU A 312 29.38 -4.03 8.88
C GLU A 312 28.22 -3.94 9.87
N HIS A 313 27.56 -2.78 9.97
CA HIS A 313 26.52 -2.56 10.96
C HIS A 313 25.15 -2.34 10.31
N PHE A 314 24.13 -2.90 10.94
CA PHE A 314 22.75 -2.87 10.48
C PHE A 314 21.82 -2.22 11.51
N VAL A 315 20.81 -1.50 11.04
CA VAL A 315 19.73 -0.93 11.84
C VAL A 315 18.37 -1.42 11.33
N LEU A 316 17.56 -1.92 12.26
CA LEU A 316 16.14 -2.15 12.03
C LEU A 316 15.36 -0.91 12.51
N MET A 317 14.80 -0.17 11.56
CA MET A 317 13.98 1.02 11.82
C MET A 317 12.56 0.63 12.20
N GLN A 318 11.88 1.46 12.99
CA GLN A 318 10.50 1.22 13.43
C GLN A 318 10.35 -0.12 14.17
N SER A 319 11.30 -0.46 15.04
CA SER A 319 11.29 -1.75 15.72
C SER A 319 10.19 -1.89 16.77
N PHE A 320 9.71 -3.12 16.97
CA PHE A 320 8.69 -3.44 17.96
C PHE A 320 9.36 -3.79 19.29
N VAL A 321 9.38 -2.85 20.24
CA VAL A 321 9.99 -3.07 21.57
C VAL A 321 9.11 -3.95 22.47
N LYS A 322 7.78 -3.97 22.22
CA LYS A 322 6.80 -4.82 22.92
C LYS A 322 5.91 -5.57 21.93
N THR A 323 5.49 -6.78 22.30
CA THR A 323 5.01 -7.82 21.39
C THR A 323 3.54 -7.76 21.00
N ASP A 324 2.77 -6.70 21.26
CA ASP A 324 1.30 -6.85 21.07
C ASP A 324 0.51 -5.69 20.49
N THR A 325 1.10 -4.54 20.18
CA THR A 325 0.37 -3.52 19.40
C THR A 325 1.35 -2.70 18.57
N PHE A 326 0.93 -2.26 17.38
CA PHE A 326 1.60 -1.20 16.59
C PHE A 326 1.67 0.16 17.33
N ARG A 327 1.39 0.18 18.65
CA ARG A 327 1.24 1.35 19.51
C ARG A 327 2.30 1.34 20.62
N HIS A 328 3.39 2.07 20.38
CA HIS A 328 4.35 2.68 21.31
C HIS A 328 5.15 1.80 22.29
N PRO A 329 6.44 2.15 22.49
CA PRO A 329 7.28 3.03 21.66
C PRO A 329 7.73 2.33 20.37
N ASN A 330 7.85 3.09 19.27
CA ASN A 330 8.35 2.64 17.96
C ASN A 330 9.69 3.35 17.67
N PRO A 331 10.83 2.84 18.17
CA PRO A 331 12.13 3.45 17.95
C PRO A 331 12.40 3.71 16.48
N MET A 332 13.02 4.85 16.18
CA MET A 332 13.28 5.30 14.80
C MET A 332 12.03 5.57 13.95
N GLY A 333 10.80 5.56 14.52
CA GLY A 333 9.56 5.89 13.81
C GLY A 333 9.48 7.34 13.29
N TRP A 334 10.42 8.19 13.70
CA TRP A 334 10.62 9.56 13.22
C TRP A 334 11.54 9.60 11.96
N VAL A 335 12.32 8.55 11.70
CA VAL A 335 13.06 8.42 10.43
C VAL A 335 12.12 7.95 9.33
N GLN A 336 11.42 6.85 9.58
CA GLN A 336 10.43 6.27 8.68
C GLN A 336 9.38 5.52 9.50
N ASN A 337 8.12 5.51 9.04
CA ASN A 337 7.02 4.86 9.76
C ASN A 337 6.00 4.21 8.82
N THR A 338 5.09 3.40 9.36
CA THR A 338 4.01 2.78 8.58
C THR A 338 2.70 3.58 8.64
N TRP A 339 1.80 3.27 7.70
CA TRP A 339 0.42 3.76 7.75
C TRP A 339 -0.26 3.44 9.08
N THR A 340 -0.04 2.22 9.58
CA THR A 340 -0.60 1.72 10.86
C THR A 340 -0.05 2.36 12.12
N ALA A 341 1.04 3.11 12.05
CA ALA A 341 1.64 3.71 13.24
C ALA A 341 1.55 5.24 13.22
N ALA A 342 1.58 5.85 12.04
CA ALA A 342 1.57 7.30 11.89
C ALA A 342 0.58 7.82 10.84
N GLY A 343 0.47 7.13 9.69
CA GLY A 343 -0.34 7.59 8.57
C GLY A 343 -1.83 7.73 8.92
N TYR A 344 -2.44 6.70 9.52
CA TYR A 344 -3.85 6.75 9.91
C TYR A 344 -4.15 7.83 10.96
N ALA A 345 -3.14 8.21 11.75
CA ALA A 345 -3.28 9.22 12.80
C ALA A 345 -3.24 10.65 12.21
N GLY A 346 -3.01 10.78 10.90
CA GLY A 346 -3.05 12.06 10.20
C GLY A 346 -1.72 12.71 9.95
N LEU A 347 -0.65 12.11 10.46
CA LEU A 347 0.70 12.69 10.39
C LEU A 347 1.21 12.82 8.94
N TRP A 348 0.61 12.10 8.00
CA TRP A 348 0.97 12.16 6.59
C TRP A 348 0.15 13.16 5.78
N HIS A 349 -0.87 13.80 6.36
CA HIS A 349 -1.70 14.78 5.63
C HIS A 349 -0.99 16.13 5.60
N THR A 350 0.09 16.19 4.84
CA THR A 350 1.01 17.33 4.80
C THR A 350 0.32 18.63 4.38
N HIS A 351 -0.76 18.54 3.59
CA HIS A 351 -1.58 19.68 3.19
C HIS A 351 -2.51 20.20 4.30
N LEU A 352 -2.75 19.41 5.35
CA LEU A 352 -3.53 19.79 6.53
C LEU A 352 -2.63 20.21 7.71
N ALA A 353 -1.32 20.03 7.56
CA ALA A 353 -0.34 20.46 8.53
C ALA A 353 -0.38 21.98 8.69
N PRO A 354 -0.42 22.52 9.93
CA PRO A 354 -0.05 23.91 10.11
C PRO A 354 1.40 24.12 9.65
N PRO A 355 1.79 25.32 9.15
CA PRO A 355 3.17 25.62 8.80
C PRO A 355 4.13 25.26 9.96
N GLY A 356 5.12 24.39 9.68
CA GLY A 356 6.06 23.86 10.69
C GLY A 356 5.53 22.69 11.55
N GLY A 357 4.34 22.16 11.26
CA GLY A 357 3.60 21.24 12.13
C GLY A 357 4.03 19.76 12.12
N HIS A 358 4.73 19.26 11.09
CA HIS A 358 4.98 17.81 10.89
C HIS A 358 6.45 17.43 10.68
N LEU A 359 7.36 18.12 11.36
CA LEU A 359 8.81 17.95 11.21
C LEU A 359 9.37 16.63 11.77
N PHE A 360 8.55 15.77 12.36
CA PHE A 360 9.07 14.58 13.03
C PHE A 360 9.31 13.40 12.09
N GLN A 361 8.73 13.31 10.89
CA GLN A 361 8.82 12.10 10.06
C GLN A 361 9.60 12.33 8.75
N GLY A 362 10.60 11.49 8.48
CA GLY A 362 11.36 11.52 7.22
C GLY A 362 10.65 10.80 6.06
N GLY A 363 9.95 9.71 6.37
CA GLY A 363 9.33 8.87 5.35
C GLY A 363 8.15 8.04 5.87
N GLY A 364 7.38 7.53 4.93
CA GLY A 364 6.23 6.66 5.17
C GLY A 364 6.26 5.45 4.26
N HIS A 365 5.85 4.29 4.74
CA HIS A 365 5.55 3.12 3.91
C HIS A 365 4.09 2.74 4.14
N VAL A 366 3.28 2.71 3.08
CA VAL A 366 1.84 2.35 3.11
C VAL A 366 1.72 0.83 3.23
N PHE A 367 2.36 0.30 4.25
CA PHE A 367 2.47 -1.12 4.56
C PHE A 367 1.97 -1.40 5.97
N ALA A 368 1.63 -2.67 6.19
CA ALA A 368 1.02 -3.29 7.36
C ALA A 368 -0.45 -2.90 7.55
N GLY A 369 -1.28 -3.91 7.84
CA GLY A 369 -2.57 -3.75 8.49
C GLY A 369 -3.64 -2.91 7.78
N MET A 370 -3.58 -2.74 6.45
CA MET A 370 -4.70 -2.18 5.68
C MET A 370 -5.85 -3.19 5.50
N PHE A 371 -6.21 -3.79 6.62
CA PHE A 371 -7.28 -4.74 6.77
C PHE A 371 -8.62 -3.99 6.77
N PRO A 372 -9.73 -4.59 6.29
CA PRO A 372 -9.83 -5.86 5.57
C PRO A 372 -9.61 -5.80 4.05
N PHE A 373 -9.48 -4.62 3.44
CA PHE A 373 -9.83 -4.45 2.03
C PHE A 373 -8.67 -4.59 1.02
N GLY A 374 -7.53 -5.15 1.44
CA GLY A 374 -6.46 -5.58 0.55
C GLY A 374 -5.70 -4.44 -0.15
N PRO A 375 -4.91 -4.74 -1.21
CA PRO A 375 -3.96 -3.80 -1.81
C PRO A 375 -4.58 -2.51 -2.38
N ALA A 376 -5.86 -2.53 -2.77
CA ALA A 376 -6.59 -1.36 -3.25
C ALA A 376 -6.56 -0.20 -2.23
N THR A 377 -6.54 -0.48 -0.94
CA THR A 377 -6.53 0.59 0.06
C THR A 377 -5.25 1.43 0.06
N LYS A 378 -4.16 0.99 -0.57
CA LYS A 378 -2.91 1.78 -0.71
C LYS A 378 -3.16 3.07 -1.47
N TYR A 379 -3.84 3.01 -2.63
CA TYR A 379 -4.12 4.21 -3.41
C TYR A 379 -5.08 5.14 -2.67
N LEU A 380 -6.01 4.60 -1.87
CA LEU A 380 -6.93 5.39 -1.06
C LEU A 380 -6.23 6.09 0.10
N ALA A 381 -5.30 5.42 0.77
CA ALA A 381 -4.47 6.03 1.80
C ALA A 381 -3.61 7.18 1.21
N LEU A 382 -3.03 6.97 0.03
CA LEU A 382 -2.29 8.02 -0.68
C LEU A 382 -3.22 9.17 -1.12
N SER A 383 -4.42 8.85 -1.58
CA SER A 383 -5.41 9.86 -2.04
C SER A 383 -5.94 10.69 -0.88
N SER A 384 -6.26 10.07 0.26
CA SER A 384 -6.75 10.74 1.47
C SER A 384 -5.69 11.65 2.10
N ALA A 385 -4.44 11.17 2.14
CA ALA A 385 -3.32 11.92 2.66
C ALA A 385 -2.77 13.00 1.70
N GLY A 386 -3.36 13.16 0.51
CA GLY A 386 -3.00 14.21 -0.45
C GLY A 386 -1.74 13.92 -1.30
N HIS A 387 -1.26 12.67 -1.30
CA HIS A 387 -0.05 12.24 -2.02
C HIS A 387 -0.32 11.56 -3.37
N PHE A 388 -1.58 11.39 -3.75
CA PHE A 388 -1.94 10.79 -5.03
C PHE A 388 -1.96 11.83 -6.17
N ASP A 389 -1.08 11.65 -7.16
CA ASP A 389 -1.09 12.48 -8.38
C ASP A 389 -2.10 11.96 -9.41
N TRP A 390 -3.32 12.49 -9.33
CA TRP A 390 -4.41 12.20 -10.26
C TRP A 390 -4.07 12.48 -11.73
N ARG A 391 -3.20 13.45 -12.02
CA ARG A 391 -2.84 13.80 -13.40
C ARG A 391 -1.88 12.76 -13.97
N VAL A 392 -0.88 12.33 -13.20
CA VAL A 392 0.05 11.26 -13.60
C VAL A 392 -0.71 9.96 -13.76
N ALA A 393 -1.58 9.63 -12.81
CA ALA A 393 -2.43 8.43 -12.89
C ALA A 393 -3.34 8.45 -14.14
N ALA A 394 -3.99 9.58 -14.45
CA ALA A 394 -4.78 9.74 -15.66
C ALA A 394 -3.96 9.55 -16.96
N ARG A 395 -2.73 10.07 -17.01
CA ARG A 395 -1.82 9.91 -18.17
C ARG A 395 -1.41 8.45 -18.34
N LEU A 396 -1.03 7.78 -17.26
CA LEU A 396 -0.67 6.36 -17.26
C LEU A 396 -1.84 5.47 -17.69
N ALA A 397 -3.05 5.80 -17.22
CA ALA A 397 -4.27 5.10 -17.60
C ALA A 397 -4.74 5.44 -19.04
N GLY A 398 -4.17 6.47 -19.66
CA GLY A 398 -4.46 6.90 -21.03
C GLY A 398 -5.74 7.74 -21.19
N SER A 399 -6.47 8.00 -20.09
CA SER A 399 -7.64 8.88 -20.08
C SER A 399 -7.93 9.35 -18.65
N PRO A 400 -8.34 10.61 -18.45
CA PRO A 400 -8.81 11.10 -17.17
C PRO A 400 -10.05 10.41 -16.59
N HIS A 401 -10.78 9.61 -17.37
CA HIS A 401 -11.89 8.81 -16.82
C HIS A 401 -11.40 7.49 -16.20
N LYS A 402 -10.24 6.99 -16.62
CA LYS A 402 -9.67 5.71 -16.16
C LYS A 402 -8.81 5.84 -14.90
N VAL A 403 -8.72 7.06 -14.36
CA VAL A 403 -8.03 7.33 -13.08
C VAL A 403 -8.87 6.88 -11.88
N PHE A 404 -10.19 6.81 -12.06
CA PHE A 404 -11.12 6.37 -11.05
C PHE A 404 -11.22 4.85 -11.07
N VAL A 405 -11.25 4.24 -9.90
CA VAL A 405 -11.34 2.79 -9.71
C VAL A 405 -12.55 2.26 -10.44
N THR A 406 -13.68 2.96 -10.37
CA THR A 406 -14.93 2.59 -11.05
C THR A 406 -14.81 2.37 -12.57
N ALA A 407 -13.80 2.98 -13.20
CA ALA A 407 -13.58 2.95 -14.65
C ALA A 407 -12.17 2.46 -15.03
N TRP A 408 -11.41 1.90 -14.08
CA TRP A 408 -10.03 1.48 -14.32
C TRP A 408 -9.98 0.31 -15.33
N GLU A 409 -10.89 -0.66 -15.23
CA GLU A 409 -10.83 -1.88 -16.02
C GLU A 409 -11.81 -1.90 -17.21
N GLY A 410 -11.26 -1.98 -18.43
CA GLY A 410 -12.01 -2.22 -19.67
C GLY A 410 -11.84 -1.13 -20.74
N PRO A 411 -12.05 -1.46 -22.03
CA PRO A 411 -12.06 -0.48 -23.11
C PRO A 411 -13.35 0.36 -23.13
N GLU A 412 -14.47 -0.14 -22.60
CA GLU A 412 -15.82 0.44 -22.76
C GLU A 412 -16.39 1.11 -21.51
N VAL A 413 -15.69 1.04 -20.36
CA VAL A 413 -16.16 1.65 -19.11
C VAL A 413 -15.70 3.09 -19.05
N GLU A 414 -16.57 4.02 -19.44
CA GLU A 414 -16.39 5.44 -19.20
C GLU A 414 -17.32 5.92 -18.07
N LEU A 415 -16.82 6.84 -17.25
CA LEU A 415 -17.59 7.51 -16.22
C LEU A 415 -18.59 8.48 -16.89
N ARG A 416 -19.78 7.99 -17.23
CA ARG A 416 -20.77 8.73 -18.04
C ARG A 416 -21.60 9.75 -17.26
N ARG A 417 -21.91 9.46 -16.01
CA ARG A 417 -22.70 10.31 -15.10
C ARG A 417 -22.54 9.81 -13.67
N VAL A 418 -22.69 10.72 -12.71
CA VAL A 418 -22.60 10.43 -11.28
C VAL A 418 -23.84 10.93 -10.57
N VAL A 419 -24.40 10.12 -9.68
CA VAL A 419 -25.47 10.53 -8.74
C VAL A 419 -24.91 10.63 -7.33
N ALA A 420 -25.27 11.70 -6.61
CA ALA A 420 -24.76 12.00 -5.28
C ALA A 420 -25.80 12.71 -4.43
N TYR A 421 -25.75 12.53 -3.10
CA TYR A 421 -26.52 13.38 -2.18
C TYR A 421 -25.97 14.80 -2.15
N SER A 422 -26.86 15.78 -2.07
CA SER A 422 -26.49 17.19 -1.96
C SER A 422 -25.66 17.44 -0.69
N PRO A 423 -24.69 18.39 -0.72
CA PRO A 423 -23.89 18.71 0.45
C PRO A 423 -24.75 19.05 1.68
N GLY A 424 -24.39 18.51 2.85
CA GLY A 424 -25.09 18.76 4.11
C GLY A 424 -26.33 17.90 4.38
N LEU A 425 -26.71 17.02 3.44
CA LEU A 425 -27.89 16.17 3.60
C LEU A 425 -27.66 14.96 4.54
N ILE A 426 -26.42 14.51 4.69
CA ILE A 426 -26.03 13.51 5.67
C ILE A 426 -25.62 14.26 6.96
N PRO A 427 -26.47 14.29 8.00
CA PRO A 427 -26.14 14.99 9.24
C PRO A 427 -25.11 14.20 10.05
N ASP A 428 -24.39 14.88 10.94
CA ASP A 428 -23.47 14.25 11.88
C ASP A 428 -24.17 13.30 12.87
N SER A 429 -25.46 13.55 13.14
CA SER A 429 -26.34 12.75 13.99
C SER A 429 -26.88 11.48 13.33
N ILE A 430 -26.53 11.17 12.08
CA ILE A 430 -27.08 10.01 11.38
C ILE A 430 -26.67 8.69 12.07
N THR A 431 -27.66 7.82 12.32
CA THR A 431 -27.40 6.47 12.82
C THR A 431 -26.73 5.63 11.72
N LYS A 432 -26.04 4.56 12.10
CA LYS A 432 -25.42 3.68 11.11
C LYS A 432 -26.49 2.99 10.27
N GLU A 433 -27.61 2.62 10.89
CA GLU A 433 -28.80 2.03 10.28
C GLU A 433 -29.39 2.96 9.22
N ASP A 434 -29.65 4.22 9.57
CA ASP A 434 -30.22 5.21 8.64
C ASP A 434 -29.24 5.51 7.49
N PHE A 435 -27.94 5.55 7.76
CA PHE A 435 -26.92 5.71 6.74
C PHE A 435 -26.92 4.55 5.73
N ILE A 436 -27.04 3.30 6.20
CA ILE A 436 -27.15 2.13 5.32
C ILE A 436 -28.40 2.19 4.45
N VAL A 437 -29.55 2.59 5.01
CA VAL A 437 -30.78 2.75 4.23
C VAL A 437 -30.59 3.81 3.15
N ALA A 438 -30.03 4.98 3.50
CA ALA A 438 -29.76 6.04 2.54
C ALA A 438 -28.78 5.62 1.42
N VAL A 439 -27.77 4.83 1.76
CA VAL A 439 -26.80 4.29 0.80
C VAL A 439 -27.47 3.28 -0.14
N ASN A 440 -28.36 2.43 0.36
CA ASN A 440 -29.15 1.51 -0.46
C ASN A 440 -30.07 2.26 -1.42
N GLY A 441 -30.81 3.26 -0.94
CA GLY A 441 -31.66 4.10 -1.80
C GLY A 441 -30.85 4.82 -2.88
N LEU A 442 -29.66 5.33 -2.54
CA LEU A 442 -28.76 5.95 -3.52
C LEU A 442 -28.23 4.93 -4.55
N ALA A 443 -27.94 3.70 -4.12
CA ALA A 443 -27.55 2.60 -5.01
C ALA A 443 -28.66 2.23 -6.00
N GLN A 444 -29.91 2.15 -5.52
CA GLN A 444 -31.07 1.93 -6.38
C GLN A 444 -31.28 3.08 -7.38
N LEU A 445 -31.12 4.34 -6.96
CA LEU A 445 -31.14 5.48 -7.86
C LEU A 445 -30.04 5.39 -8.93
N GLY A 446 -28.83 5.01 -8.54
CA GLY A 446 -27.70 4.80 -9.46
C GLY A 446 -28.04 3.78 -10.54
N VAL A 447 -28.57 2.61 -10.15
CA VAL A 447 -29.01 1.58 -11.08
C VAL A 447 -30.15 2.08 -11.98
N ALA A 448 -31.18 2.69 -11.40
CA ALA A 448 -32.33 3.23 -12.13
C ALA A 448 -31.93 4.26 -13.21
N LEU A 449 -30.91 5.08 -12.93
CA LEU A 449 -30.45 6.14 -13.83
C LEU A 449 -29.32 5.71 -14.77
N GLY A 450 -28.81 4.48 -14.63
CA GLY A 450 -27.58 4.02 -15.30
C GLY A 450 -26.37 4.89 -14.92
N ALA A 451 -26.30 5.30 -13.66
CA ALA A 451 -25.30 6.22 -13.12
C ALA A 451 -24.33 5.54 -12.16
N VAL A 452 -23.12 6.09 -12.06
CA VAL A 452 -22.19 5.74 -10.98
C VAL A 452 -22.62 6.45 -9.71
N VAL A 453 -22.61 5.75 -8.59
CA VAL A 453 -22.99 6.32 -7.29
C VAL A 453 -21.75 6.93 -6.63
N ALA A 454 -21.79 8.21 -6.30
CA ALA A 454 -20.83 8.77 -5.36
C ALA A 454 -21.27 8.35 -3.95
N TRP A 455 -20.48 7.49 -3.30
CA TRP A 455 -20.79 7.11 -1.94
C TRP A 455 -20.76 8.35 -1.02
N PRO A 456 -21.69 8.46 -0.06
CA PRO A 456 -21.79 9.68 0.73
C PRO A 456 -20.57 9.83 1.66
N GLU A 457 -20.07 11.06 1.76
CA GLU A 457 -19.14 11.43 2.83
C GLU A 457 -19.87 11.58 4.17
N LEU A 458 -19.12 11.42 5.26
CA LEU A 458 -19.59 11.58 6.63
C LEU A 458 -18.92 12.79 7.27
N ASP A 459 -19.61 13.41 8.22
CA ASP A 459 -18.95 14.26 9.18
C ASP A 459 -18.03 13.41 10.06
N CYS A 460 -16.78 13.84 10.24
CA CYS A 460 -15.84 13.11 11.10
C CYS A 460 -16.25 13.12 12.59
N ASN A 461 -17.22 13.95 12.99
CA ASN A 461 -17.81 13.96 14.32
C ASN A 461 -18.95 12.95 14.52
N THR A 462 -19.42 12.28 13.47
CA THR A 462 -20.46 11.24 13.58
C THR A 462 -20.06 10.16 14.60
N GLU A 463 -20.97 9.79 15.51
CA GLU A 463 -20.62 8.97 16.69
C GLU A 463 -19.91 7.66 16.33
N TRP A 464 -20.45 6.90 15.36
CA TRP A 464 -19.90 5.59 14.97
C TRP A 464 -18.62 5.68 14.12
N VAL A 465 -18.27 6.87 13.64
CA VAL A 465 -16.98 7.18 13.00
C VAL A 465 -15.86 7.34 14.03
N GLN A 466 -16.21 7.76 15.25
CA GLN A 466 -15.25 7.98 16.33
C GLN A 466 -14.74 6.67 16.94
N ALA A 467 -13.51 6.71 17.45
CA ALA A 467 -12.95 5.62 18.23
C ALA A 467 -13.78 5.41 19.52
N LYS A 468 -13.85 4.17 20.00
CA LYS A 468 -14.74 3.74 21.10
C LYS A 468 -14.69 4.64 22.34
N GLN A 469 -13.50 5.09 22.73
CA GLN A 469 -13.28 5.95 23.89
C GLN A 469 -13.73 7.41 23.72
N PHE A 470 -14.11 7.81 22.49
CA PHE A 470 -14.64 9.13 22.15
C PHE A 470 -16.13 9.10 21.78
N ARG A 471 -16.72 7.93 21.53
CA ARG A 471 -18.17 7.78 21.34
C ARG A 471 -18.94 8.38 22.52
N ASN A 472 -20.12 8.94 22.24
CA ASN A 472 -20.96 9.66 23.21
C ASN A 472 -20.33 10.90 23.86
N LYS A 473 -19.17 11.35 23.39
CA LYS A 473 -18.63 12.67 23.74
C LYS A 473 -18.97 13.63 22.61
N THR A 474 -19.83 14.60 22.88
CA THR A 474 -20.05 15.70 21.94
C THR A 474 -18.73 16.43 21.75
N ARG A 475 -18.07 16.18 20.63
CA ARG A 475 -16.86 16.91 20.28
C ARG A 475 -17.29 18.26 19.72
N VAL A 476 -17.30 19.26 20.59
CA VAL A 476 -17.49 20.66 20.20
C VAL A 476 -16.10 21.26 19.98
N GLY A 477 -15.63 21.29 18.74
CA GLY A 477 -14.34 21.90 18.41
C GLY A 477 -13.83 21.55 17.01
N PRO A 478 -12.85 22.31 16.51
CA PRO A 478 -12.26 22.07 15.20
C PRO A 478 -11.54 20.72 15.14
N GLN A 479 -11.44 20.14 13.94
CA GLN A 479 -10.68 18.91 13.71
C GLN A 479 -9.18 19.19 13.95
N THR A 480 -8.43 18.18 14.42
CA THR A 480 -7.01 18.35 14.81
C THR A 480 -6.17 17.15 14.40
N VAL A 481 -4.91 17.38 14.03
CA VAL A 481 -3.89 16.34 13.86
C VAL A 481 -3.07 16.23 15.16
N PRO A 482 -2.80 15.02 15.68
CA PRO A 482 -3.24 13.72 15.17
C PRO A 482 -4.72 13.45 15.50
N TRP A 483 -5.44 12.79 14.59
CA TRP A 483 -6.84 12.41 14.80
C TRP A 483 -6.97 11.07 15.55
N THR A 484 -6.41 11.02 16.76
CA THR A 484 -6.53 9.87 17.67
C THR A 484 -7.95 9.58 18.14
N TYR A 485 -8.88 10.52 17.91
CA TYR A 485 -10.31 10.40 18.21
C TYR A 485 -11.11 9.69 17.11
N LEU A 486 -10.56 9.55 15.91
CA LEU A 486 -11.23 8.86 14.80
C LEU A 486 -10.87 7.38 14.80
N ASN A 487 -11.82 6.53 14.40
CA ASN A 487 -11.53 5.11 14.19
C ASN A 487 -10.94 4.89 12.79
N THR A 488 -9.75 5.44 12.53
CA THR A 488 -9.15 5.40 11.19
C THR A 488 -8.49 4.07 10.83
N GLY A 489 -8.25 3.22 11.83
CA GLY A 489 -7.74 1.87 11.60
C GLY A 489 -8.79 0.92 11.00
N PHE A 490 -10.08 1.16 11.24
CA PHE A 490 -11.14 0.21 10.86
C PHE A 490 -12.33 0.87 10.19
N THR A 491 -12.77 2.03 10.69
CA THR A 491 -14.00 2.67 10.19
C THR A 491 -13.70 3.63 9.05
N VAL A 492 -12.86 4.65 9.21
CA VAL A 492 -12.82 5.75 8.23
C VAL A 492 -11.45 6.16 7.69
N TYR A 493 -11.41 6.77 6.51
CA TYR A 493 -10.28 7.61 6.09
C TYR A 493 -10.72 9.08 6.10
N PRO A 494 -10.06 9.94 6.90
CA PRO A 494 -10.26 11.38 6.84
C PRO A 494 -9.66 11.93 5.54
N PHE A 495 -10.31 12.91 4.93
CA PHE A 495 -9.82 13.61 3.75
C PHE A 495 -10.42 15.02 3.69
N GLY A 496 -9.81 15.92 2.93
CA GLY A 496 -10.28 17.28 2.78
C GLY A 496 -9.15 18.26 2.49
N ARG A 497 -9.49 19.54 2.28
CA ARG A 497 -8.51 20.60 1.95
C ARG A 497 -8.03 21.39 3.17
N SER A 498 -8.79 21.35 4.26
CA SER A 498 -8.50 22.02 5.52
C SER A 498 -9.09 21.21 6.68
N LEU A 499 -8.67 21.51 7.91
CA LEU A 499 -9.25 20.90 9.11
C LEU A 499 -10.72 21.31 9.31
N GLU A 500 -11.12 22.49 8.85
CA GLU A 500 -12.50 22.97 8.93
C GLU A 500 -13.44 22.21 8.00
N THR A 501 -12.92 21.80 6.84
CA THR A 501 -13.66 21.06 5.80
C THR A 501 -13.32 19.58 5.80
N LEU A 502 -12.78 19.03 6.89
CA LEU A 502 -12.39 17.63 6.95
C LEU A 502 -13.64 16.74 6.92
N LYS A 503 -13.62 15.74 6.04
CA LYS A 503 -14.68 14.75 5.84
C LYS A 503 -14.11 13.37 6.06
N CYS A 504 -15.00 12.42 6.32
CA CYS A 504 -14.63 11.04 6.56
C CYS A 504 -15.33 10.15 5.53
N GLN A 505 -14.56 9.33 4.81
CA GLN A 505 -15.14 8.23 4.04
C GLN A 505 -15.18 6.97 4.88
N TRP A 506 -16.24 6.19 4.77
CA TRP A 506 -16.30 4.88 5.40
C TRP A 506 -15.53 3.84 4.59
N ASN A 507 -14.62 3.12 5.25
CA ASN A 507 -13.73 2.14 4.63
C ASN A 507 -14.49 0.98 4.00
N GLY A 508 -15.72 0.71 4.45
CA GLY A 508 -16.57 -0.32 3.88
C GLY A 508 -16.71 -0.23 2.35
N PHE A 509 -16.78 1.00 1.82
CA PHE A 509 -16.96 1.24 0.39
C PHE A 509 -15.71 0.94 -0.45
N HIS A 510 -14.59 0.56 0.18
CA HIS A 510 -13.32 0.32 -0.51
C HIS A 510 -13.25 -1.05 -1.17
N GLN A 511 -14.21 -1.91 -0.84
CA GLN A 511 -14.35 -3.19 -1.51
C GLN A 511 -14.49 -2.99 -3.00
N PHE A 512 -13.74 -3.77 -3.76
CA PHE A 512 -13.69 -3.68 -5.20
C PHE A 512 -15.09 -3.89 -5.81
N GLU A 513 -15.88 -4.77 -5.20
CA GLU A 513 -17.27 -5.10 -5.51
C GLU A 513 -18.25 -3.93 -5.28
N CYS A 514 -17.87 -2.95 -4.45
CA CYS A 514 -18.64 -1.72 -4.24
C CYS A 514 -18.28 -0.60 -5.23
N LEU A 515 -17.12 -0.69 -5.90
CA LEU A 515 -16.59 0.37 -6.77
C LEU A 515 -16.65 0.01 -8.25
N GLN A 516 -16.43 -1.26 -8.58
CA GLN A 516 -16.35 -1.74 -9.95
C GLN A 516 -17.43 -2.76 -10.29
N ASN A 517 -17.79 -2.79 -11.57
CA ASN A 517 -18.75 -3.72 -12.14
C ASN A 517 -18.07 -4.89 -12.83
N LYS A 518 -17.44 -5.77 -12.05
CA LYS A 518 -16.82 -6.97 -12.61
C LYS A 518 -17.25 -8.24 -11.90
N ARG A 519 -18.08 -9.00 -12.59
CA ARG A 519 -18.14 -10.46 -12.45
C ARG A 519 -17.44 -11.12 -13.64
N PRO A 520 -16.69 -12.23 -13.44
CA PRO A 520 -16.00 -12.96 -14.51
C PRO A 520 -16.88 -13.44 -15.67
N ASN A 521 -18.21 -13.44 -15.50
CA ASN A 521 -19.19 -13.92 -16.46
C ASN A 521 -19.91 -12.80 -17.24
N GLY A 522 -19.49 -11.54 -17.10
CA GLY A 522 -20.05 -10.41 -17.85
C GLY A 522 -21.42 -9.92 -17.35
N ILE A 523 -21.86 -10.31 -16.15
CA ILE A 523 -23.10 -9.81 -15.55
C ILE A 523 -22.91 -8.36 -15.06
N ASP A 524 -23.79 -7.47 -15.52
CA ASP A 524 -23.87 -6.08 -15.09
C ASP A 524 -24.26 -5.98 -13.60
N VAL A 525 -23.47 -5.25 -12.82
CA VAL A 525 -23.74 -4.81 -11.45
C VAL A 525 -23.57 -3.29 -11.36
N GLY A 526 -24.20 -2.66 -10.37
CA GLY A 526 -23.99 -1.24 -10.14
C GLY A 526 -22.54 -0.89 -9.79
N ARG A 527 -22.24 0.41 -9.77
CA ARG A 527 -20.87 0.95 -9.66
C ARG A 527 -20.84 2.13 -8.71
N GLY A 528 -19.80 2.19 -7.89
CA GLY A 528 -19.58 3.25 -6.92
C GLY A 528 -18.29 4.02 -7.17
N LEU A 529 -18.25 5.24 -6.66
CA LEU A 529 -17.11 6.13 -6.59
C LEU A 529 -16.87 6.45 -5.11
N THR A 530 -15.64 6.37 -4.64
CA THR A 530 -15.34 6.76 -3.26
C THR A 530 -15.57 8.26 -3.05
N PRO A 531 -15.86 8.72 -1.82
CA PRO A 531 -16.02 10.15 -1.54
C PRO A 531 -14.81 10.99 -1.98
N ILE A 532 -13.60 10.46 -1.82
CA ILE A 532 -12.34 11.15 -2.22
C ILE A 532 -12.25 11.31 -3.74
N GLU A 533 -12.56 10.24 -4.48
CA GLU A 533 -12.61 10.29 -5.94
C GLU A 533 -13.69 11.27 -6.42
N PHE A 534 -14.84 11.33 -5.73
CA PHE A 534 -15.91 12.26 -6.06
C PHE A 534 -15.53 13.72 -5.76
N ASP A 535 -14.88 14.02 -4.64
CA ASP A 535 -14.35 15.36 -4.37
C ASP A 535 -13.34 15.79 -5.43
N HIS A 536 -12.49 14.87 -5.89
CA HIS A 536 -11.59 15.15 -7.00
C HIS A 536 -12.34 15.46 -8.30
N LEU A 537 -13.35 14.66 -8.65
CA LEU A 537 -14.20 14.88 -9.82
C LEU A 537 -14.88 16.26 -9.75
N LEU A 538 -15.53 16.59 -8.64
CA LEU A 538 -16.18 17.88 -8.40
C LEU A 538 -15.20 19.05 -8.57
N SER A 539 -14.02 18.92 -7.96
CA SER A 539 -12.95 19.92 -8.06
C SER A 539 -12.51 20.15 -9.50
N ARG A 540 -12.42 19.08 -10.29
CA ARG A 540 -12.06 19.15 -11.70
C ARG A 540 -13.18 19.77 -12.53
N THR A 541 -14.43 19.35 -12.34
CA THR A 541 -15.58 19.90 -13.07
C THR A 541 -15.74 21.39 -12.79
N ARG A 542 -15.63 21.84 -11.53
CA ARG A 542 -15.64 23.27 -11.17
C ARG A 542 -14.58 24.07 -11.92
N ARG A 543 -13.34 23.58 -12.00
CA ARG A 543 -12.26 24.24 -12.76
C ARG A 543 -12.57 24.32 -14.26
N GLN A 544 -13.15 23.27 -14.83
CA GLN A 544 -13.53 23.25 -16.25
C GLN A 544 -14.64 24.25 -16.54
N VAL A 545 -15.69 24.28 -15.73
CA VAL A 545 -16.81 25.21 -15.88
C VAL A 545 -16.34 26.65 -15.68
N HIS A 546 -15.52 26.94 -14.66
CA HIS A 546 -14.90 28.27 -14.49
C HIS A 546 -14.09 28.69 -15.71
N ALA A 547 -13.31 27.78 -16.31
CA ALA A 547 -12.52 28.09 -17.51
C ALA A 547 -13.40 28.38 -18.74
N GLN A 548 -14.63 27.86 -18.79
CA GLN A 548 -15.59 28.10 -19.87
C GLN A 548 -16.42 29.37 -19.65
N LEU A 549 -16.87 29.64 -18.42
CA LEU A 549 -17.79 30.73 -18.09
C LEU A 549 -17.06 32.03 -17.66
N GLY A 550 -15.77 31.97 -17.33
CA GLY A 550 -14.99 33.10 -16.84
C GLY A 550 -14.84 33.12 -15.31
N HIS A 551 -13.87 33.90 -14.82
CA HIS A 551 -13.49 33.94 -13.40
C HIS A 551 -14.57 34.49 -12.47
N ASP A 552 -15.45 35.36 -12.97
CA ASP A 552 -16.47 36.05 -12.16
C ASP A 552 -17.83 35.35 -12.16
N ALA A 553 -17.97 34.25 -12.91
CA ALA A 553 -19.23 33.51 -12.97
C ALA A 553 -19.46 32.68 -11.69
N GLU A 554 -20.67 32.74 -11.14
CA GLU A 554 -21.11 31.79 -10.12
C GLU A 554 -21.21 30.40 -10.75
N VAL A 555 -20.33 29.49 -10.30
CA VAL A 555 -20.24 28.13 -10.87
C VAL A 555 -21.07 27.17 -10.03
N HIS A 556 -22.26 26.86 -10.55
CA HIS A 556 -23.03 25.70 -10.10
C HIS A 556 -22.58 24.47 -10.90
N VAL A 557 -22.20 23.41 -10.19
CA VAL A 557 -21.84 22.11 -10.78
C VAL A 557 -22.94 21.13 -10.47
N GLY A 558 -23.39 20.42 -11.49
CA GLY A 558 -24.42 19.41 -11.45
C GLY A 558 -25.83 19.95 -11.59
N THR A 559 -26.77 19.02 -11.74
CA THR A 559 -28.20 19.28 -11.86
C THR A 559 -28.94 18.66 -10.69
N LEU A 560 -29.89 19.39 -10.09
CA LEU A 560 -30.75 18.84 -9.05
C LEU A 560 -31.75 17.83 -9.64
N LEU A 561 -31.77 16.63 -9.09
CA LEU A 561 -32.65 15.55 -9.46
C LEU A 561 -34.02 15.73 -8.80
N LYS A 562 -35.09 15.74 -9.60
CA LYS A 562 -36.46 15.79 -9.10
C LYS A 562 -36.93 14.39 -8.74
N LEU A 563 -37.17 14.11 -7.46
CA LEU A 563 -37.59 12.77 -7.04
C LEU A 563 -39.07 12.44 -7.28
N ALA A 564 -39.89 13.45 -7.59
CA ALA A 564 -41.29 13.29 -7.95
C ALA A 564 -41.72 14.37 -8.95
N LYS A 565 -42.77 14.07 -9.72
CA LYS A 565 -43.30 14.93 -10.78
C LYS A 565 -43.82 16.29 -10.26
N ASP A 566 -44.34 16.31 -9.04
CA ASP A 566 -45.02 17.49 -8.47
C ASP A 566 -44.17 18.28 -7.45
N GLY A 567 -42.89 17.93 -7.26
CA GLY A 567 -41.94 18.73 -6.48
C GLY A 567 -42.24 18.92 -4.99
N ALA A 568 -43.26 18.25 -4.43
CA ALA A 568 -43.63 18.41 -3.02
C ALA A 568 -42.45 18.04 -2.10
N VAL A 569 -42.07 19.00 -1.26
CA VAL A 569 -41.01 18.88 -0.24
C VAL A 569 -41.69 18.44 1.06
N PRO A 570 -41.49 17.20 1.57
CA PRO A 570 -41.88 16.89 2.93
C PRO A 570 -41.01 17.71 3.89
N PRO A 571 -41.55 18.19 5.02
CA PRO A 571 -40.78 18.96 5.98
C PRO A 571 -39.62 18.12 6.54
N SER A 572 -38.39 18.63 6.42
CA SER A 572 -37.23 18.09 7.13
C SER A 572 -37.35 18.42 8.61
N SER A 573 -37.41 17.39 9.47
CA SER A 573 -37.15 17.56 10.90
C SER A 573 -35.64 17.58 11.12
N THR A 574 -35.17 18.41 12.04
CA THR A 574 -33.74 18.60 12.32
C THR A 574 -33.05 17.40 12.98
N ASN A 575 -33.81 16.39 13.43
CA ASN A 575 -33.27 15.30 14.25
C ASN A 575 -33.19 13.96 13.49
N HIS A 576 -34.03 13.76 12.47
CA HIS A 576 -33.95 12.65 11.53
C HIS A 576 -34.34 13.16 10.13
N PRO A 577 -33.47 13.07 9.12
CA PRO A 577 -33.87 13.42 7.77
C PRO A 577 -34.97 12.46 7.33
N ALA A 578 -36.15 12.97 7.02
CA ALA A 578 -37.22 12.15 6.46
C ALA A 578 -36.71 11.51 5.16
N MET A 579 -36.74 10.18 5.09
CA MET A 579 -36.36 9.46 3.88
C MET A 579 -37.53 9.39 2.92
N ALA A 580 -37.26 9.65 1.64
CA ALA A 580 -38.24 9.61 0.58
C ALA A 580 -38.30 8.22 -0.07
N GLU A 581 -39.51 7.75 -0.31
CA GLU A 581 -39.77 6.66 -1.26
C GLU A 581 -39.90 7.25 -2.66
N VAL A 582 -39.18 6.66 -3.62
CA VAL A 582 -39.12 7.15 -4.99
C VAL A 582 -39.80 6.15 -5.93
N SER A 583 -40.59 6.65 -6.88
CA SER A 583 -41.19 5.85 -7.94
C SER A 583 -40.32 5.96 -9.19
N TYR A 584 -39.87 4.84 -9.75
CA TYR A 584 -39.03 4.82 -10.95
C TYR A 584 -39.69 5.51 -12.16
N PRO A 585 -40.98 5.25 -12.47
CA PRO A 585 -41.68 6.00 -13.53
C PRO A 585 -41.69 7.51 -13.31
N ASP A 586 -41.91 7.97 -12.08
CA ASP A 586 -41.96 9.40 -11.76
C ASP A 586 -40.58 10.04 -11.81
N LEU A 587 -39.55 9.32 -11.33
CA LEU A 587 -38.16 9.72 -11.42
C LEU A 587 -37.74 9.98 -12.86
N LEU A 588 -38.05 9.05 -13.78
CA LEU A 588 -37.75 9.24 -15.20
C LEU A 588 -38.57 10.38 -15.81
N ALA A 589 -39.88 10.39 -15.58
CA ALA A 589 -40.77 11.41 -16.13
C ALA A 589 -40.36 12.83 -15.71
N ALA A 590 -39.92 13.01 -14.46
CA ALA A 590 -39.53 14.32 -13.94
C ALA A 590 -38.14 14.80 -14.42
N ASN A 591 -37.28 13.91 -14.91
CA ASN A 591 -35.88 14.22 -15.23
C ASN A 591 -35.44 13.90 -16.66
N THR A 592 -36.31 13.39 -17.54
CA THR A 592 -35.97 13.04 -18.93
C THR A 592 -35.18 14.15 -19.64
N ASP A 593 -35.68 15.39 -19.58
CA ASP A 593 -35.02 16.52 -20.25
C ASP A 593 -33.64 16.82 -19.65
N ALA A 594 -33.53 16.83 -18.31
CA ALA A 594 -32.26 17.04 -17.63
C ALA A 594 -31.23 15.96 -17.98
N LEU A 595 -31.66 14.69 -18.03
CA LEU A 595 -30.80 13.56 -18.35
C LEU A 595 -30.30 13.61 -19.80
N LEU A 596 -31.13 14.06 -20.75
CA LEU A 596 -30.74 14.20 -22.16
C LEU A 596 -29.80 15.39 -22.40
N HIS A 597 -29.98 16.52 -21.70
CA HIS A 597 -29.21 17.76 -21.95
C HIS A 597 -27.92 17.88 -21.12
N SER A 598 -27.78 17.10 -20.04
CA SER A 598 -26.64 17.18 -19.11
C SER A 598 -25.25 16.99 -19.75
N HIS A 599 -25.17 16.35 -20.91
CA HIS A 599 -23.92 16.09 -21.63
C HIS A 599 -23.28 17.32 -22.32
N SER A 600 -23.97 18.47 -22.37
CA SER A 600 -23.54 19.63 -23.16
C SER A 600 -22.53 20.56 -22.48
N VAL A 601 -22.47 20.57 -21.14
CA VAL A 601 -21.63 21.51 -20.37
C VAL A 601 -20.57 20.78 -19.54
N GLU A 602 -20.91 19.63 -18.97
CA GLU A 602 -20.03 18.89 -18.07
C GLU A 602 -19.40 17.69 -18.77
N HIS A 603 -18.10 17.50 -18.54
CA HIS A 603 -17.39 16.31 -19.02
C HIS A 603 -17.92 15.01 -18.40
N VAL A 604 -18.42 15.09 -17.17
CA VAL A 604 -19.16 14.03 -16.47
C VAL A 604 -20.32 14.70 -15.73
N PRO A 605 -21.56 14.55 -16.21
CA PRO A 605 -22.77 15.01 -15.53
C PRO A 605 -22.85 14.59 -14.07
N ILE A 606 -23.11 15.53 -13.17
CA ILE A 606 -23.37 15.27 -11.75
C ILE A 606 -24.85 15.52 -11.43
N LEU A 607 -25.52 14.54 -10.84
CA LEU A 607 -26.93 14.59 -10.46
C LEU A 607 -27.05 14.63 -8.93
N TRP A 608 -27.54 15.74 -8.40
CA TRP A 608 -27.68 15.96 -6.96
C TRP A 608 -29.05 15.52 -6.46
N VAL A 609 -29.08 14.75 -5.39
CA VAL A 609 -30.30 14.34 -4.70
C VAL A 609 -30.51 15.24 -3.48
N ASP A 610 -31.69 15.84 -3.35
CA ASP A 610 -32.00 16.87 -2.35
C ASP A 610 -32.52 16.34 -1.00
N ARG A 611 -32.81 15.03 -0.93
CA ARG A 611 -33.32 14.34 0.27
C ARG A 611 -32.84 12.89 0.33
N LEU A 612 -32.75 12.32 1.53
CA LEU A 612 -32.37 10.91 1.67
C LEU A 612 -33.44 10.01 1.04
N VAL A 613 -33.02 8.91 0.43
CA VAL A 613 -33.91 7.97 -0.25
C VAL A 613 -33.92 6.65 0.51
N ALA A 614 -35.12 6.18 0.85
CA ALA A 614 -35.32 4.87 1.48
C ALA A 614 -35.32 3.74 0.45
N GLY A 615 -35.88 3.99 -0.74
CA GLY A 615 -35.92 3.05 -1.83
C GLY A 615 -36.50 3.62 -3.12
N VAL A 616 -36.35 2.84 -4.19
CA VAL A 616 -36.90 3.10 -5.52
C VAL A 616 -37.81 1.93 -5.91
N SER A 617 -39.11 2.21 -5.99
CA SER A 617 -40.14 1.26 -6.37
C SER A 617 -40.43 1.28 -7.87
N GLY A 618 -40.98 0.19 -8.41
CA GLY A 618 -41.42 0.13 -9.81
C GLY A 618 -40.28 0.05 -10.84
N MET A 619 -39.05 -0.27 -10.43
CA MET A 619 -37.96 -0.60 -11.36
C MET A 619 -38.33 -1.81 -12.23
N THR A 620 -37.79 -1.88 -13.45
CA THR A 620 -37.97 -3.03 -14.33
C THR A 620 -37.31 -4.30 -13.73
N GLU A 621 -37.70 -5.48 -14.20
CA GLU A 621 -37.10 -6.74 -13.76
C GLU A 621 -35.57 -6.77 -13.97
N GLU A 622 -35.11 -6.22 -15.10
CA GLU A 622 -33.68 -6.13 -15.41
C GLU A 622 -32.93 -5.24 -14.42
N LEU A 623 -33.46 -4.04 -14.11
CA LEU A 623 -32.84 -3.12 -13.16
C LEU A 623 -32.84 -3.68 -11.74
N ASN A 624 -33.94 -4.31 -11.31
CA ASN A 624 -33.97 -5.02 -10.03
C ASN A 624 -32.88 -6.10 -9.97
N LYS A 625 -32.70 -6.88 -11.05
CA LYS A 625 -31.65 -7.90 -11.12
C LYS A 625 -30.24 -7.30 -11.02
N VAL A 626 -29.97 -6.18 -11.67
CA VAL A 626 -28.67 -5.47 -11.56
C VAL A 626 -28.43 -5.01 -10.14
N TYR A 627 -29.43 -4.37 -9.51
CA TYR A 627 -29.35 -3.95 -8.12
C TYR A 627 -29.15 -5.14 -7.16
N ASP A 628 -29.94 -6.20 -7.29
CA ASP A 628 -29.84 -7.39 -6.45
C ASP A 628 -28.46 -8.05 -6.56
N ASN A 629 -27.88 -8.08 -7.76
CA ASN A 629 -26.53 -8.58 -7.95
C ASN A 629 -25.49 -7.68 -7.28
N TRP A 630 -25.67 -6.35 -7.36
CA TRP A 630 -24.78 -5.42 -6.70
C TRP A 630 -24.89 -5.50 -5.18
N ASN A 631 -26.12 -5.49 -4.65
CA ASN A 631 -26.41 -5.67 -3.23
C ASN A 631 -25.75 -6.95 -2.70
N LYS A 632 -25.90 -8.09 -3.39
CA LYS A 632 -25.25 -9.35 -3.00
C LYS A 632 -23.72 -9.30 -3.01
N SER A 633 -23.11 -8.49 -3.87
CA SER A 633 -21.66 -8.45 -4.04
C SER A 633 -20.98 -7.39 -3.17
N CYS A 634 -21.58 -6.21 -3.03
CA CYS A 634 -21.09 -5.14 -2.17
C CYS A 634 -21.61 -5.36 -0.75
N ILE A 635 -20.75 -5.84 0.16
CA ILE A 635 -21.16 -6.24 1.51
C ILE A 635 -21.82 -5.10 2.31
N ILE A 636 -21.48 -3.86 1.97
CA ILE A 636 -21.97 -2.67 2.67
C ILE A 636 -23.46 -2.44 2.44
N LEU A 637 -23.98 -2.80 1.27
CA LEU A 637 -25.41 -2.62 0.98
C LEU A 637 -26.29 -3.53 1.85
N HIS A 638 -25.76 -4.65 2.35
CA HIS A 638 -26.44 -5.55 3.28
C HIS A 638 -25.65 -5.72 4.58
N TYR A 639 -25.04 -4.63 5.06
CA TYR A 639 -24.10 -4.64 6.19
C TYR A 639 -24.60 -5.41 7.42
N PHE A 640 -25.87 -5.21 7.80
CA PHE A 640 -26.46 -5.85 9.00
C PHE A 640 -26.87 -7.32 8.78
N ASP A 641 -27.05 -7.75 7.52
CA ASP A 641 -27.41 -9.12 7.16
C ASP A 641 -26.17 -9.98 6.84
N ALA A 642 -25.05 -9.32 6.51
CA ALA A 642 -23.79 -9.99 6.29
C ALA A 642 -23.33 -10.69 7.59
N LYS A 643 -22.74 -11.89 7.48
CA LYS A 643 -21.98 -12.48 8.60
C LYS A 643 -21.02 -11.41 9.12
N PRO A 644 -20.83 -11.30 10.45
CA PRO A 644 -20.04 -10.22 11.02
C PRO A 644 -18.71 -10.14 10.26
N LEU A 645 -18.49 -8.99 9.62
CA LEU A 645 -17.15 -8.62 9.20
C LEU A 645 -16.28 -8.81 10.45
N PRO A 646 -15.15 -9.54 10.37
CA PRO A 646 -14.53 -10.11 11.56
C PRO A 646 -14.05 -9.11 12.64
N HIS A 647 -14.30 -7.80 12.49
CA HIS A 647 -13.75 -6.74 13.34
C HIS A 647 -14.69 -5.53 13.55
N ASP A 648 -15.93 -5.78 13.98
CA ASP A 648 -16.80 -4.75 14.60
C ASP A 648 -16.42 -4.47 16.08
N TYR A 649 -15.12 -4.52 16.41
CA TYR A 649 -14.59 -4.36 17.79
C TYR A 649 -14.23 -2.91 18.15
#